data_AF-A0A9E1EFJ3-F1
#
_entry.id   AF-A0A9E1EFJ3-F1
#
_cell.length_a   1.000
_cell.length_b   1.000
_cell.length_c   1.000
_cell.angle_alpha   90.00
_cell.angle_beta   90.00
_cell.angle_gamma   90.00
#
_symmetry.space_group_name_H-M   'P 1'
#
loop_
_entity.id
_entity.type
_entity.pdbx_description
1 polymer ?
#
loop_
_entity_poly.entity_id
_entity_poly.type
_entity_poly.pdbx_seq_one_letter_code
_entity_poly.pdbx_strand_id
1 'polypeptide(L)'
;ISGKGDQSTDLYRQADAFAKTLVMTKVAKTDDKQDTEETYDGDYVVDEKAKTATLLKSGVEKAEKFFKVENLMDIDNTTLRHHIDQAIKAHGVMTRDVDYVVKDGQVKIVDEFTGRIMEGRRYNEGLHQALEAKEGVKVEHESKTLATITFQNYFRLYKKLSGMTGTAATEANEFDEIYKLDVVEIPTNKPLIRVDKPDVIFQTETGKYHNVIKQIKECHEKGQPVLVGTISIEKSEHLSHLLNKEGIEHKVLNAKNHEKEAEIVAQAGKFGAVTIATNMAGRGTDIMLGGNAEFLAKAQMKKMKFTNEQIAEATGFGDTDDEEILNARKTFIDLEAKFKEEIKDEAEKVREAGGLFILGTERHDARRIDNQLRGRSGRQGDPGASQFFLSLEDDLMRLFGGDKMQKMMSRLTVDEDMPIESKLISKTIESSQQKVEGKNFAIRKNTLQYDDVMNRQRELIYKQRDQVLDGLDLTETIGKMLDTNIEETVSNYFNGETKDDWNIDGLREKYKSWLIADDDDFKDKENLTVADTIELLQSRGHKRLEEKAKVLGDDFFQEFERMVLLRNVDTHWMDHIDAMEDLKKGIHLRSYAQRDPVVAFRVESYDMFDEMTREIREDTAKMMLTLMPVHKSDVQRKAVAHVTSTSDDKNENVKAVTVRKEKKIGPNDPCPCGSGLKYKKCCGSPAKLAAEALKAEEEHKQEKKRIRPKK
;
A
#
# COMPACT_ATOMS: atom_id res chain seq x y z
N ILE A 1 -2.14 7.26 -1.89
CA ILE A 1 -3.39 7.63 -2.60
C ILE A 1 -2.99 8.50 -3.76
N SER A 2 -3.45 8.15 -4.96
CA SER A 2 -3.05 8.87 -6.17
C SER A 2 -4.26 9.37 -6.95
N GLY A 3 -4.10 10.53 -7.58
CA GLY A 3 -5.07 11.17 -8.44
C GLY A 3 -4.69 11.03 -9.90
N LYS A 4 -5.58 11.47 -10.79
CA LYS A 4 -5.25 11.59 -12.21
C LYS A 4 -4.16 12.67 -12.38
N GLY A 5 -2.97 12.25 -12.78
CA GLY A 5 -1.89 13.13 -13.24
C GLY A 5 -2.04 13.48 -14.72
N ASP A 6 -0.93 13.87 -15.33
CA ASP A 6 -0.90 14.34 -16.72
C ASP A 6 -1.30 13.25 -17.75
N GLN A 7 -1.53 13.68 -18.99
CA GLN A 7 -1.89 12.75 -20.06
C GLN A 7 -0.78 11.72 -20.27
N SER A 8 -1.14 10.43 -20.28
CA SER A 8 -0.18 9.37 -20.63
C SER A 8 0.37 9.68 -22.01
N THR A 9 1.67 9.92 -22.09
CA THR A 9 2.38 10.19 -23.33
C THR A 9 2.60 8.89 -24.09
N ASP A 10 2.54 8.95 -25.43
CA ASP A 10 2.96 7.83 -26.30
C ASP A 10 4.42 7.39 -26.05
N LEU A 11 5.20 8.20 -25.32
CA LEU A 11 6.55 7.87 -24.87
C LEU A 11 6.66 6.54 -24.13
N TYR A 12 5.69 6.12 -23.31
CA TYR A 12 5.78 4.81 -22.61
C TYR A 12 5.84 3.65 -23.59
N ARG A 13 5.07 3.72 -24.69
CA ARG A 13 5.09 2.70 -25.74
C ARG A 13 6.37 2.74 -26.56
N GLN A 14 6.88 3.95 -26.83
CA GLN A 14 8.15 4.12 -27.55
C GLN A 14 9.34 3.63 -26.72
N ALA A 15 9.37 3.93 -25.41
CA ALA A 15 10.37 3.46 -24.47
C ALA A 15 10.32 1.93 -24.30
N ASP A 16 9.13 1.32 -24.24
CA ASP A 16 8.99 -0.14 -24.26
C ASP A 16 9.50 -0.77 -25.56
N ALA A 17 9.13 -0.19 -26.71
CA ALA A 17 9.64 -0.64 -28.01
C ALA A 17 11.16 -0.55 -28.10
N PHE A 18 11.75 0.51 -27.54
CA PHE A 18 13.19 0.67 -27.42
C PHE A 18 13.81 -0.37 -26.49
N ALA A 19 13.26 -0.56 -25.29
CA ALA A 19 13.78 -1.52 -24.31
C ALA A 19 13.85 -2.96 -24.87
N LYS A 20 12.90 -3.35 -25.73
CA LYS A 20 12.90 -4.65 -26.44
C LYS A 20 14.05 -4.82 -27.44
N THR A 21 14.69 -3.73 -27.88
CA THR A 21 15.87 -3.77 -28.77
C THR A 21 17.19 -3.90 -28.02
N LEU A 22 17.17 -3.73 -26.70
CA LEU A 22 18.36 -3.74 -25.88
C LEU A 22 18.74 -5.15 -25.42
N VAL A 23 20.04 -5.40 -25.38
CA VAL A 23 20.64 -6.61 -24.80
C VAL A 23 20.81 -6.39 -23.30
N MET A 24 20.21 -7.27 -22.51
CA MET A 24 20.25 -7.21 -21.05
C MET A 24 21.39 -8.07 -20.50
N THR A 25 22.16 -7.52 -19.55
CA THR A 25 23.13 -8.28 -18.74
C THR A 25 22.62 -8.36 -17.30
N LYS A 26 22.40 -9.56 -16.76
CA LYS A 26 22.02 -9.75 -15.35
C LYS A 26 23.24 -10.12 -14.52
N VAL A 27 23.43 -9.44 -13.40
CA VAL A 27 24.50 -9.72 -12.44
C VAL A 27 23.95 -9.79 -11.02
N ALA A 28 24.57 -10.64 -10.20
CA ALA A 28 24.15 -10.82 -8.81
C ALA A 28 24.40 -9.57 -7.95
N LYS A 29 25.38 -8.75 -8.31
CA LYS A 29 25.69 -7.45 -7.68
C LYS A 29 26.59 -6.65 -8.62
N THR A 30 26.35 -5.35 -8.77
CA THR A 30 27.33 -4.41 -9.33
C THR A 30 28.25 -3.91 -8.21
N ASP A 31 29.56 -3.82 -8.46
CA ASP A 31 30.53 -3.23 -7.53
C ASP A 31 31.09 -1.93 -8.10
N ASP A 32 30.58 -0.79 -7.62
CA ASP A 32 30.99 0.55 -8.05
C ASP A 32 32.51 0.83 -7.92
N LYS A 33 33.26 0.00 -7.19
CA LYS A 33 34.72 0.14 -7.01
C LYS A 33 35.54 -0.71 -7.99
N GLN A 34 34.97 -1.74 -8.60
CA GLN A 34 35.68 -2.69 -9.45
C GLN A 34 35.10 -2.77 -10.86
N ASP A 35 33.79 -2.58 -10.98
CA ASP A 35 33.07 -2.70 -12.23
C ASP A 35 33.02 -1.32 -12.92
N THR A 36 33.55 -1.27 -14.14
CA THR A 36 33.36 -0.15 -15.06
C THR A 36 32.26 -0.49 -16.06
N GLU A 37 31.69 0.50 -16.75
CA GLU A 37 30.69 0.26 -17.81
C GLU A 37 31.17 -0.69 -18.92
N GLU A 38 32.49 -0.84 -19.11
CA GLU A 38 33.12 -1.77 -20.06
C GLU A 38 33.16 -3.23 -19.56
N THR A 39 32.78 -3.47 -18.30
CA THR A 39 32.86 -4.79 -17.65
C THR A 39 31.72 -5.72 -18.09
N TYR A 40 30.62 -5.15 -18.57
CA TYR A 40 29.40 -5.90 -18.88
C TYR A 40 29.14 -5.95 -20.38
N ASP A 41 28.88 -7.16 -20.89
CA ASP A 41 28.51 -7.38 -22.29
C ASP A 41 27.00 -7.22 -22.45
N GLY A 42 26.56 -6.03 -22.87
CA GLY A 42 25.15 -5.68 -23.09
C GLY A 42 24.93 -4.18 -23.28
N ASP A 43 23.66 -3.79 -23.34
CA ASP A 43 23.22 -2.39 -23.45
C ASP A 43 22.76 -1.81 -22.11
N TYR A 44 22.32 -2.66 -21.18
CA TYR A 44 22.01 -2.26 -19.81
C TYR A 44 22.27 -3.42 -18.85
N VAL A 45 22.64 -3.06 -17.62
CA VAL A 45 22.92 -4.02 -16.55
C VAL A 45 21.80 -4.01 -15.52
N VAL A 46 21.43 -5.21 -15.04
CA VAL A 46 20.47 -5.41 -13.97
C VAL A 46 21.20 -5.99 -12.77
N ASP A 47 21.17 -5.26 -11.64
CA ASP A 47 21.62 -5.77 -10.35
C ASP A 47 20.43 -6.45 -9.65
N GLU A 48 20.49 -7.78 -9.58
CA GLU A 48 19.43 -8.58 -8.96
C GLU A 48 19.31 -8.37 -7.45
N LYS A 49 20.40 -8.07 -6.75
CA LYS A 49 20.35 -7.76 -5.31
C LYS A 49 19.75 -6.39 -5.08
N ALA A 50 20.19 -5.39 -5.82
CA ALA A 50 19.70 -4.02 -5.66
C ALA A 50 18.29 -3.85 -6.25
N LYS A 51 17.84 -4.78 -7.10
CA LYS A 51 16.61 -4.67 -7.90
C LYS A 51 16.65 -3.36 -8.72
N THR A 52 17.80 -3.05 -9.32
CA THR A 52 18.03 -1.86 -10.15
C THR A 52 18.41 -2.26 -11.57
N ALA A 53 18.11 -1.38 -12.52
CA ALA A 53 18.53 -1.50 -13.91
C ALA A 53 19.16 -0.17 -14.32
N THR A 54 20.33 -0.23 -14.96
CA THR A 54 21.12 0.95 -15.35
C THR A 54 21.59 0.78 -16.79
N LEU A 55 21.40 1.81 -17.62
CA LEU A 55 21.94 1.83 -18.98
C LEU A 55 23.48 1.82 -18.94
N LEU A 56 24.07 1.08 -19.87
CA LEU A 56 25.50 1.15 -20.17
C LEU A 56 25.73 2.13 -21.31
N LYS A 57 26.98 2.53 -21.55
CA LYS A 57 27.35 3.44 -22.65
C LYS A 57 26.78 3.02 -24.01
N SER A 58 26.84 1.73 -24.32
CA SER A 58 26.24 1.12 -25.52
C SER A 58 24.73 1.37 -25.61
N GLY A 59 24.01 1.24 -24.49
CA GLY A 59 22.58 1.54 -24.38
C GLY A 59 22.27 3.02 -24.53
N VAL A 60 23.10 3.90 -23.96
CA VAL A 60 22.98 5.36 -24.12
C VAL A 60 23.15 5.75 -25.60
N GLU A 61 24.19 5.26 -26.27
CA GLU A 61 24.40 5.53 -27.70
C GLU A 61 23.25 5.00 -28.58
N LYS A 62 22.67 3.85 -28.22
CA LYS A 62 21.48 3.31 -28.89
C LYS A 62 20.25 4.17 -28.64
N ALA A 63 20.07 4.67 -27.42
CA ALA A 63 18.96 5.57 -27.07
C ALA A 63 19.05 6.87 -27.86
N GLU A 64 20.22 7.49 -27.92
CA GLU A 64 20.49 8.70 -28.69
C GLU A 64 20.15 8.52 -30.18
N LYS A 65 20.57 7.40 -30.77
CA LYS A 65 20.23 7.06 -32.18
C LYS A 65 18.74 6.76 -32.39
N PHE A 66 18.11 6.04 -31.47
CA PHE A 66 16.70 5.65 -31.59
C PHE A 66 15.75 6.85 -31.48
N PHE A 67 15.99 7.70 -30.48
CA PHE A 67 15.17 8.89 -30.20
C PHE A 67 15.65 10.15 -30.94
N LYS A 68 16.78 10.08 -31.65
CA LYS A 68 17.39 11.17 -32.42
C LYS A 68 17.71 12.39 -31.54
N VAL A 69 18.31 12.14 -30.38
CA VAL A 69 18.79 13.17 -29.46
C VAL A 69 20.31 13.20 -29.47
N GLU A 70 20.92 14.37 -29.33
CA GLU A 70 22.39 14.52 -29.37
C GLU A 70 23.05 13.99 -28.10
N ASN A 71 22.44 14.26 -26.94
CA ASN A 71 22.91 13.77 -25.64
C ASN A 71 21.72 13.43 -24.74
N LEU A 72 21.61 12.16 -24.34
CA LEU A 72 20.52 11.71 -23.47
C LEU A 72 20.57 12.36 -22.07
N MET A 73 21.75 12.81 -21.64
CA MET A 73 21.98 13.35 -20.30
C MET A 73 21.69 14.84 -20.18
N ASP A 74 21.27 15.50 -21.26
CA ASP A 74 20.87 16.90 -21.25
C ASP A 74 19.59 17.12 -20.42
N ILE A 75 19.48 18.29 -19.80
CA ILE A 75 18.35 18.67 -18.94
C ILE A 75 17.02 18.55 -19.69
N ASP A 76 17.01 18.93 -20.97
CA ASP A 76 15.84 18.87 -21.84
C ASP A 76 15.33 17.43 -22.09
N ASN A 77 16.20 16.42 -21.92
CA ASN A 77 15.89 15.01 -22.13
C ASN A 77 15.58 14.24 -20.84
N THR A 78 15.46 14.93 -19.70
CA THR A 78 15.22 14.30 -18.38
C THR A 78 13.97 13.41 -18.38
N THR A 79 12.88 13.87 -19.00
CA THR A 79 11.62 13.10 -19.11
C THR A 79 11.80 11.84 -19.94
N LEU A 80 12.51 11.93 -21.07
CA LEU A 80 12.78 10.78 -21.94
C LEU A 80 13.64 9.74 -21.21
N ARG A 81 14.71 10.19 -20.55
CA ARG A 81 15.59 9.32 -19.75
C ARG A 81 14.77 8.58 -18.69
N HIS A 82 13.91 9.28 -17.95
CA HIS A 82 13.05 8.67 -16.94
C HIS A 82 12.18 7.53 -17.54
N HIS A 83 11.55 7.75 -18.70
CA HIS A 83 10.74 6.72 -19.34
C HIS A 83 11.56 5.50 -19.78
N ILE A 84 12.78 5.72 -20.29
CA ILE A 84 13.71 4.64 -20.66
C ILE A 84 14.11 3.85 -19.41
N ASP A 85 14.48 4.53 -18.33
CA ASP A 85 14.85 3.91 -17.06
C ASP A 85 13.70 3.04 -16.51
N GLN A 86 12.45 3.53 -16.56
CA GLN A 86 11.29 2.73 -16.14
C GLN A 86 11.03 1.55 -17.07
N ALA A 87 11.25 1.70 -18.38
CA ALA A 87 11.09 0.60 -19.33
C ALA A 87 12.12 -0.52 -19.09
N ILE A 88 13.41 -0.18 -18.93
CA ILE A 88 14.45 -1.19 -18.65
C ILE A 88 14.25 -1.83 -17.26
N LYS A 89 13.75 -1.07 -16.27
CA LYS A 89 13.39 -1.60 -14.96
C LYS A 89 12.20 -2.56 -15.05
N ALA A 90 11.16 -2.21 -15.81
CA ALA A 90 10.02 -3.07 -16.04
C ALA A 90 10.42 -4.39 -16.73
N HIS A 91 11.36 -4.38 -17.68
CA HIS A 91 11.84 -5.59 -18.36
C HIS A 91 12.84 -6.40 -17.53
N GLY A 92 13.81 -5.74 -16.91
CA GLY A 92 14.95 -6.38 -16.27
C GLY A 92 14.72 -6.82 -14.83
N VAL A 93 14.01 -6.00 -14.04
CA VAL A 93 13.81 -6.20 -12.59
C VAL A 93 12.47 -6.84 -12.29
N MET A 94 11.40 -6.34 -12.91
CA MET A 94 10.03 -6.75 -12.57
C MET A 94 9.66 -8.07 -13.24
N THR A 95 9.32 -9.07 -12.44
CA THR A 95 9.00 -10.43 -12.87
C THR A 95 7.51 -10.70 -12.79
N ARG A 96 6.93 -11.13 -13.91
CA ARG A 96 5.52 -11.53 -13.99
C ARG A 96 5.28 -12.79 -13.14
N ASP A 97 4.12 -12.87 -12.50
CA ASP A 97 3.72 -13.91 -11.56
C ASP A 97 4.53 -13.97 -10.24
N VAL A 98 5.41 -12.99 -10.02
CA VAL A 98 6.13 -12.76 -8.75
C VAL A 98 5.82 -11.37 -8.21
N ASP A 99 6.17 -10.32 -8.95
CA ASP A 99 5.97 -8.91 -8.54
C ASP A 99 4.61 -8.37 -9.00
N TYR A 100 4.04 -8.91 -10.08
CA TYR A 100 2.74 -8.51 -10.63
C TYR A 100 2.11 -9.63 -11.47
N VAL A 101 0.80 -9.54 -11.70
CA VAL A 101 0.05 -10.40 -12.62
C VAL A 101 -0.78 -9.55 -13.58
N VAL A 102 -1.03 -10.07 -14.78
CA VAL A 102 -1.95 -9.43 -15.74
C VAL A 102 -3.29 -10.14 -15.68
N LYS A 103 -4.34 -9.43 -15.27
CA LYS A 103 -5.71 -9.96 -15.18
C LYS A 103 -6.71 -8.93 -15.66
N ASP A 104 -7.72 -9.37 -16.42
CA ASP A 104 -8.78 -8.51 -16.96
C ASP A 104 -8.25 -7.33 -17.79
N GLY A 105 -7.11 -7.53 -18.46
CA GLY A 105 -6.44 -6.47 -19.23
C GLY A 105 -5.89 -5.34 -18.35
N GLN A 106 -5.48 -5.63 -17.11
CA GLN A 106 -4.84 -4.69 -16.19
C GLN A 106 -3.66 -5.35 -15.50
N VAL A 107 -2.62 -4.56 -15.20
CA VAL A 107 -1.50 -4.98 -14.35
C VAL A 107 -1.93 -4.86 -12.89
N LYS A 108 -1.90 -5.97 -12.14
CA LYS A 108 -2.20 -5.99 -10.71
C LYS A 108 -0.97 -6.40 -9.93
N ILE A 109 -0.63 -5.66 -8.88
CA ILE A 109 0.55 -5.91 -8.05
C ILE A 109 0.33 -7.14 -7.18
N VAL A 110 1.37 -7.95 -6.99
CA VAL A 110 1.37 -9.06 -6.05
C VAL A 110 2.21 -8.67 -4.83
N ASP A 111 1.69 -8.91 -3.63
CA ASP A 111 2.46 -8.80 -2.39
C ASP A 111 3.49 -9.94 -2.34
N GLU A 112 4.77 -9.59 -2.35
CA GLU A 112 5.92 -10.52 -2.33
C GLU A 112 5.88 -11.49 -1.14
N PHE A 113 5.33 -11.07 0.02
CA PHE A 113 5.28 -11.92 1.20
C PHE A 113 4.08 -12.85 1.21
N THR A 114 2.91 -12.35 0.80
CA THR A 114 1.66 -13.11 0.93
C THR A 114 1.21 -13.77 -0.36
N GLY A 115 1.81 -13.41 -1.50
CA GLY A 115 1.37 -13.78 -2.84
C GLY A 115 0.03 -13.18 -3.25
N ARG A 116 -0.56 -12.30 -2.42
CA ARG A 116 -1.90 -11.77 -2.65
C ARG A 116 -1.88 -10.66 -3.68
N ILE A 117 -2.91 -10.63 -4.52
CA ILE A 117 -3.13 -9.54 -5.47
C ILE A 117 -3.62 -8.31 -4.69
N MET A 118 -2.86 -7.21 -4.77
CA MET A 118 -3.21 -5.95 -4.13
C MET A 118 -4.06 -5.09 -5.07
N GLU A 119 -5.38 -5.19 -4.95
CA GLU A 119 -6.30 -4.42 -5.80
C GLU A 119 -6.21 -2.92 -5.53
N GLY A 120 -6.39 -2.12 -6.59
CA GLY A 120 -6.31 -0.66 -6.53
C GLY A 120 -4.89 -0.09 -6.32
N ARG A 121 -3.86 -0.93 -6.16
CA ARG A 121 -2.47 -0.47 -6.03
C ARG A 121 -1.80 -0.37 -7.38
N ARG A 122 -1.03 0.71 -7.54
CA ARG A 122 -0.19 0.96 -8.72
C ARG A 122 1.23 1.25 -8.26
N TYR A 123 2.19 0.91 -9.10
CA TYR A 123 3.58 1.32 -8.87
C TYR A 123 3.70 2.81 -9.18
N ASN A 124 4.51 3.51 -8.39
CA ASN A 124 4.71 4.95 -8.57
C ASN A 124 5.74 5.22 -9.68
N GLU A 125 5.98 6.50 -9.98
CA GLU A 125 7.09 6.96 -10.84
C GLU A 125 7.06 6.40 -12.27
N GLY A 126 5.86 6.24 -12.86
CA GLY A 126 5.75 5.73 -14.23
C GLY A 126 6.03 4.23 -14.41
N LEU A 127 6.50 3.53 -13.37
CA LEU A 127 6.82 2.10 -13.46
C LEU A 127 5.59 1.25 -13.79
N HIS A 128 4.42 1.63 -13.27
CA HIS A 128 3.19 0.92 -13.57
C HIS A 128 2.78 1.08 -15.04
N GLN A 129 2.94 2.29 -15.59
CA GLN A 129 2.69 2.61 -16.99
C GLN A 129 3.69 1.89 -17.90
N ALA A 130 4.96 1.79 -17.49
CA ALA A 130 5.98 1.01 -18.17
C ALA A 130 5.65 -0.50 -18.18
N LEU A 131 5.12 -1.04 -17.07
CA LEU A 131 4.62 -2.42 -17.01
C LEU A 131 3.39 -2.64 -17.88
N GLU A 132 2.44 -1.70 -17.91
CA GLU A 132 1.29 -1.74 -18.81
C GLU A 132 1.74 -1.75 -20.27
N ALA A 133 2.74 -0.93 -20.63
CA ALA A 133 3.34 -0.93 -21.96
C ALA A 133 4.04 -2.26 -22.28
N LYS A 134 4.86 -2.78 -21.36
CA LYS A 134 5.56 -4.07 -21.47
C LYS A 134 4.61 -5.22 -21.80
N GLU A 135 3.51 -5.30 -21.06
CA GLU A 135 2.51 -6.37 -21.20
C GLU A 135 1.49 -6.13 -22.32
N GLY A 136 1.62 -5.03 -23.08
CA GLY A 136 0.70 -4.69 -24.18
C GLY A 136 -0.71 -4.31 -23.72
N VAL A 137 -0.84 -3.86 -22.48
CA VAL A 137 -2.09 -3.42 -21.85
C VAL A 137 -2.34 -1.94 -22.16
N LYS A 138 -3.58 -1.47 -22.00
CA LYS A 138 -3.90 -0.04 -22.11
C LYS A 138 -3.15 0.73 -21.02
N VAL A 139 -2.21 1.58 -21.44
CA VAL A 139 -1.49 2.50 -20.55
C VAL A 139 -2.45 3.59 -20.10
N GLU A 140 -2.72 3.65 -18.79
CA GLU A 140 -3.54 4.71 -18.21
C GLU A 140 -2.68 5.92 -17.82
N HIS A 141 -3.34 7.04 -17.51
CA HIS A 141 -2.69 8.26 -17.05
C HIS A 141 -1.69 8.05 -15.90
N GLU A 142 -0.65 8.88 -15.87
CA GLU A 142 0.24 8.98 -14.73
C GLU A 142 -0.55 9.36 -13.47
N SER A 143 -0.03 8.95 -12.32
CA SER A 143 -0.72 9.13 -11.05
C SER A 143 0.03 10.13 -10.19
N LYS A 144 -0.62 11.25 -9.83
CA LYS A 144 -0.08 12.27 -8.92
C LYS A 144 -0.34 11.87 -7.46
N THR A 145 0.61 12.03 -6.55
CA THR A 145 0.42 11.56 -5.16
C THR A 145 -0.40 12.59 -4.37
N LEU A 146 -1.65 12.27 -4.07
CA LEU A 146 -2.54 13.19 -3.33
C LEU A 146 -2.34 13.12 -1.82
N ALA A 147 -2.02 11.92 -1.32
CA ALA A 147 -1.76 11.68 0.08
C ALA A 147 -0.94 10.41 0.25
N THR A 148 -0.01 10.44 1.20
CA THR A 148 0.84 9.30 1.56
C THR A 148 0.95 9.23 3.08
N ILE A 149 1.07 8.02 3.62
CA ILE A 149 1.41 7.75 5.01
C ILE A 149 2.02 6.35 5.07
N THR A 150 3.11 6.19 5.82
CA THR A 150 3.66 4.85 6.07
C THR A 150 2.79 4.10 7.08
N PHE A 151 2.79 2.76 7.04
CA PHE A 151 2.08 1.96 8.06
C PHE A 151 2.60 2.27 9.47
N GLN A 152 3.90 2.51 9.59
CA GLN A 152 4.55 2.88 10.84
C GLN A 152 3.89 4.13 11.44
N ASN A 153 3.84 5.23 10.69
CA ASN A 153 3.24 6.47 11.17
C ASN A 153 1.71 6.39 11.29
N TYR A 154 1.05 5.64 10.40
CA TYR A 154 -0.38 5.40 10.51
C TYR A 154 -0.78 4.71 11.82
N PHE A 155 -0.10 3.62 12.19
CA PHE A 155 -0.40 2.91 13.44
C PHE A 155 0.01 3.72 14.69
N ARG A 156 1.00 4.61 14.58
CA ARG A 156 1.37 5.54 15.67
C ARG A 156 0.28 6.56 16.00
N LEU A 157 -0.68 6.81 15.10
CA LEU A 157 -1.83 7.69 15.38
C LEU A 157 -2.80 7.07 16.41
N TYR A 158 -2.80 5.75 16.58
CA TYR A 158 -3.70 5.08 17.51
C TYR A 158 -3.26 5.32 18.95
N LYS A 159 -4.19 5.80 19.79
CA LYS A 159 -3.95 6.01 21.23
C LYS A 159 -3.54 4.74 21.96
N LYS A 160 -4.02 3.58 21.49
CA LYS A 160 -3.67 2.25 22.01
C LYS A 160 -3.41 1.35 20.83
N LEU A 161 -2.21 0.77 20.79
CA LEU A 161 -1.79 -0.18 19.77
C LEU A 161 -1.44 -1.51 20.45
N SER A 162 -1.91 -2.60 19.87
CA SER A 162 -1.60 -3.96 20.30
C SER A 162 -1.62 -4.88 19.09
N GLY A 163 -0.79 -5.92 19.09
CA GLY A 163 -0.73 -6.89 18.01
C GLY A 163 -0.58 -8.32 18.54
N MET A 164 -0.95 -9.29 17.72
CA MET A 164 -0.75 -10.71 18.01
C MET A 164 -0.13 -11.40 16.80
N THR A 165 0.86 -12.26 17.07
CA THR A 165 1.51 -13.10 16.05
C THR A 165 2.28 -14.21 16.74
N GLY A 166 2.44 -15.36 16.08
CA GLY A 166 3.21 -16.48 16.62
C GLY A 166 4.73 -16.31 16.53
N THR A 167 5.23 -15.23 15.93
CA THR A 167 6.65 -15.08 15.59
C THR A 167 7.16 -13.65 15.78
N ALA A 168 6.76 -12.96 16.86
CA ALA A 168 7.20 -11.57 17.12
C ALA A 168 8.58 -11.48 17.80
N ALA A 169 9.00 -12.52 18.52
CA ALA A 169 10.17 -12.45 19.40
C ALA A 169 11.47 -12.07 18.68
N THR A 170 11.65 -12.46 17.41
CA THR A 170 12.83 -12.10 16.62
C THR A 170 12.89 -10.62 16.28
N GLU A 171 11.74 -9.95 16.17
CA GLU A 171 11.61 -8.55 15.77
C GLU A 171 11.32 -7.63 16.97
N ALA A 172 11.51 -8.11 18.20
CA ALA A 172 11.16 -7.36 19.40
C ALA A 172 11.82 -5.97 19.47
N ASN A 173 13.09 -5.88 19.06
CA ASN A 173 13.81 -4.61 19.01
C ASN A 173 13.19 -3.64 17.97
N GLU A 174 12.73 -4.15 16.82
CA GLU A 174 12.07 -3.31 15.81
C GLU A 174 10.71 -2.81 16.32
N PHE A 175 9.94 -3.66 17.01
CA PHE A 175 8.66 -3.27 17.62
C PHE A 175 8.84 -2.21 18.72
N ASP A 176 9.86 -2.32 19.55
CA ASP A 176 10.18 -1.30 20.55
C ASP A 176 10.68 0.00 19.89
N GLU A 177 11.63 -0.08 18.95
CA GLU A 177 12.24 1.11 18.33
C GLU A 177 11.18 1.95 17.59
N ILE A 178 10.32 1.30 16.80
CA ILE A 178 9.35 1.97 15.91
C ILE A 178 8.02 2.27 16.63
N TYR A 179 7.45 1.29 17.33
CA TYR A 179 6.09 1.37 17.87
C TYR A 179 6.04 1.50 19.39
N LYS A 180 7.18 1.40 20.10
CA LYS A 180 7.25 1.35 21.56
C LYS A 180 6.38 0.21 22.12
N LEU A 181 6.41 -0.94 21.45
CA LEU A 181 5.65 -2.13 21.80
C LEU A 181 6.57 -3.20 22.37
N ASP A 182 6.25 -3.65 23.58
CA ASP A 182 6.86 -4.82 24.18
C ASP A 182 6.34 -6.10 23.52
N VAL A 183 7.25 -7.06 23.32
CA VAL A 183 6.89 -8.41 22.86
C VAL A 183 6.89 -9.36 24.04
N VAL A 184 5.72 -9.91 24.35
CA VAL A 184 5.56 -10.93 25.40
C VAL A 184 5.25 -12.27 24.75
N GLU A 185 6.08 -13.27 25.05
CA GLU A 185 5.88 -14.64 24.58
C GLU A 185 4.91 -15.36 25.52
N ILE A 186 3.70 -15.65 25.01
CA ILE A 186 2.66 -16.36 25.77
C ILE A 186 2.92 -17.86 25.69
N PRO A 187 2.93 -18.60 26.82
CA PRO A 187 3.13 -20.04 26.80
C PRO A 187 2.01 -20.74 26.00
N THR A 188 2.37 -21.82 25.32
CA THR A 188 1.39 -22.61 24.56
C THR A 188 0.43 -23.35 25.50
N ASN A 189 -0.81 -23.53 25.06
CA ASN A 189 -1.83 -24.27 25.81
C ASN A 189 -1.43 -25.73 26.11
N LYS A 190 -0.70 -26.36 25.18
CA LYS A 190 -0.14 -27.70 25.30
C LYS A 190 1.34 -27.71 24.92
N PRO A 191 2.15 -28.65 25.44
CA PRO A 191 3.55 -28.77 25.06
C PRO A 191 3.71 -29.01 23.56
N LEU A 192 4.65 -28.31 22.93
CA LEU A 192 4.99 -28.50 21.52
C LEU A 192 5.85 -29.78 21.37
N ILE A 193 5.37 -30.74 20.58
CA ILE A 193 6.07 -32.01 20.31
C ILE A 193 6.47 -32.17 18.83
N ARG A 194 6.39 -31.10 18.04
CA ARG A 194 6.80 -31.12 16.63
C ARG A 194 8.29 -31.39 16.51
N VAL A 195 8.67 -32.26 15.58
CA VAL A 195 10.07 -32.56 15.26
C VAL A 195 10.54 -31.69 14.09
N ASP A 196 11.31 -30.64 14.39
CA ASP A 196 11.96 -29.82 13.36
C ASP A 196 13.28 -30.49 12.93
N LYS A 197 13.26 -31.14 11.76
CA LYS A 197 14.43 -31.83 11.21
C LYS A 197 15.43 -30.80 10.64
N PRO A 198 16.74 -31.13 10.62
CA PRO A 198 17.74 -30.32 9.95
C PRO A 198 17.46 -30.16 8.45
N ASP A 199 17.92 -29.04 7.89
CA ASP A 199 17.85 -28.77 6.46
C ASP A 199 18.68 -29.81 5.67
N VAL A 200 18.17 -30.21 4.51
CA VAL A 200 18.84 -31.08 3.54
C VAL A 200 19.26 -30.23 2.35
N ILE A 201 20.53 -30.27 1.97
CA ILE A 201 21.09 -29.34 0.98
C ILE A 201 21.59 -30.15 -0.22
N PHE A 202 21.27 -29.71 -1.42
CA PHE A 202 21.65 -30.34 -2.69
C PHE A 202 22.48 -29.39 -3.54
N GLN A 203 23.26 -29.96 -4.47
CA GLN A 203 24.07 -29.16 -5.39
C GLN A 203 23.21 -28.46 -6.45
N THR A 204 22.23 -29.18 -7.01
CA THR A 204 21.37 -28.71 -8.11
C THR A 204 19.91 -28.65 -7.70
N GLU A 205 19.12 -27.77 -8.34
CA GLU A 205 17.66 -27.77 -8.16
C GLU A 205 17.02 -29.09 -8.57
N THR A 206 17.54 -29.75 -9.61
CA THR A 206 17.06 -31.06 -10.07
C THR A 206 17.17 -32.12 -8.98
N GLY A 207 18.35 -32.26 -8.36
CA GLY A 207 18.57 -33.22 -7.27
C GLY A 207 17.73 -32.90 -6.03
N LYS A 208 17.53 -31.60 -5.74
CA LYS A 208 16.58 -31.14 -4.71
C LYS A 208 15.16 -31.63 -5.00
N TYR A 209 14.60 -31.35 -6.17
CA TYR A 209 13.21 -31.72 -6.49
C TYR A 209 13.00 -33.23 -6.54
N HIS A 210 13.97 -34.00 -7.02
CA HIS A 210 13.92 -35.46 -6.98
C HIS A 210 13.77 -35.97 -5.53
N ASN A 211 14.58 -35.45 -4.60
CA ASN A 211 14.50 -35.82 -3.19
C ASN A 211 13.24 -35.29 -2.49
N VAL A 212 12.74 -34.12 -2.88
CA VAL A 212 11.45 -33.60 -2.42
C VAL A 212 10.31 -34.55 -2.78
N ILE A 213 10.25 -35.00 -4.04
CA ILE A 213 9.24 -35.95 -4.51
C ILE A 213 9.36 -37.28 -3.76
N LYS A 214 10.58 -37.78 -3.57
CA LYS A 214 10.83 -39.00 -2.78
C LYS A 214 10.28 -38.87 -1.35
N GLN A 215 10.55 -37.75 -0.68
CA GLN A 215 10.03 -37.51 0.67
C GLN A 215 8.50 -37.42 0.68
N ILE A 216 7.89 -36.77 -0.31
CA ILE A 216 6.42 -36.68 -0.44
C ILE A 216 5.83 -38.07 -0.64
N LYS A 217 6.42 -38.91 -1.50
CA LYS A 217 6.00 -40.31 -1.72
C LYS A 217 6.05 -41.11 -0.41
N GLU A 218 7.16 -41.06 0.31
CA GLU A 218 7.31 -41.79 1.57
C GLU A 218 6.27 -41.37 2.64
N CYS A 219 5.91 -40.09 2.69
CA CYS A 219 4.84 -39.59 3.57
C CYS A 219 3.46 -40.02 3.07
N HIS A 220 3.19 -39.88 1.77
CA HIS A 220 1.91 -40.19 1.15
C HIS A 220 1.57 -41.68 1.24
N GLU A 221 2.55 -42.57 1.03
CA GLU A 221 2.40 -44.03 1.19
C GLU A 221 2.04 -44.44 2.63
N LYS A 222 2.52 -43.69 3.62
CA LYS A 222 2.16 -43.87 5.03
C LYS A 222 0.83 -43.22 5.40
N GLY A 223 0.23 -42.46 4.48
CA GLY A 223 -0.98 -41.67 4.71
C GLY A 223 -0.77 -40.39 5.51
N GLN A 224 0.49 -39.96 5.68
CA GLN A 224 0.84 -38.73 6.36
C GLN A 224 0.52 -37.51 5.46
N PRO A 225 -0.27 -36.52 5.92
CA PRO A 225 -0.52 -35.32 5.14
C PRO A 225 0.74 -34.47 4.99
N VAL A 226 0.92 -33.89 3.80
CA VAL A 226 2.08 -33.07 3.46
C VAL A 226 1.64 -31.69 2.97
N LEU A 227 2.20 -30.65 3.59
CA LEU A 227 2.13 -29.28 3.08
C LEU A 227 3.51 -28.88 2.56
N VAL A 228 3.59 -28.60 1.26
CA VAL A 228 4.81 -28.13 0.59
C VAL A 228 4.75 -26.63 0.41
N GLY A 229 5.72 -25.89 0.96
CA GLY A 229 5.86 -24.46 0.77
C GLY A 229 6.92 -24.14 -0.29
N THR A 230 6.53 -23.36 -1.30
CA THR A 230 7.40 -22.80 -2.34
C THR A 230 7.41 -21.28 -2.25
N ILE A 231 8.32 -20.60 -2.97
CA ILE A 231 8.41 -19.12 -2.94
C ILE A 231 7.75 -18.42 -4.13
N SER A 232 7.40 -19.15 -5.19
CA SER A 232 6.83 -18.56 -6.41
C SER A 232 5.78 -19.48 -7.06
N ILE A 233 4.87 -18.87 -7.82
CA ILE A 233 3.80 -19.61 -8.53
C ILE A 233 4.43 -20.56 -9.55
N GLU A 234 5.47 -20.10 -10.26
CA GLU A 234 6.20 -20.91 -11.24
C GLU A 234 6.76 -22.20 -10.62
N LYS A 235 7.41 -22.09 -9.45
CA LYS A 235 7.96 -23.25 -8.73
C LYS A 235 6.87 -24.18 -8.21
N SER A 236 5.72 -23.64 -7.79
CA SER A 236 4.53 -24.44 -7.45
C SER A 236 3.99 -25.23 -8.64
N GLU A 237 3.86 -24.61 -9.82
CA GLU A 237 3.39 -25.27 -11.03
C GLU A 237 4.41 -26.31 -11.54
N HIS A 238 5.70 -26.01 -11.43
CA HIS A 238 6.76 -26.97 -11.75
C HIS A 238 6.69 -28.22 -10.86
N LEU A 239 6.58 -28.05 -9.55
CA LEU A 239 6.42 -29.15 -8.61
C LEU A 239 5.12 -29.94 -8.84
N SER A 240 4.02 -29.23 -9.13
CA SER A 240 2.74 -29.82 -9.50
C SER A 240 2.87 -30.74 -10.71
N HIS A 241 3.54 -30.29 -11.77
CA HIS A 241 3.83 -31.10 -12.96
C HIS A 241 4.64 -32.36 -12.63
N LEU A 242 5.65 -32.23 -11.77
CA LEU A 242 6.46 -33.38 -11.36
C LEU A 242 5.66 -34.40 -10.52
N LEU A 243 4.79 -33.93 -9.61
CA LEU A 243 3.92 -34.81 -8.83
C LEU A 243 2.87 -35.51 -9.69
N ASN A 244 2.33 -34.84 -10.71
CA ASN A 244 1.40 -35.43 -11.67
C ASN A 244 2.05 -36.57 -12.46
N LYS A 245 3.33 -36.44 -12.86
CA LYS A 245 4.08 -37.53 -13.51
C LYS A 245 4.20 -38.78 -12.64
N GLU A 246 4.21 -38.59 -11.32
CA GLU A 246 4.32 -39.65 -10.33
C GLU A 246 2.97 -40.18 -9.85
N GLY A 247 1.86 -39.65 -10.38
CA GLY A 247 0.50 -40.10 -10.06
C GLY A 247 0.00 -39.70 -8.67
N ILE A 248 0.61 -38.68 -8.04
CA ILE A 248 0.22 -38.23 -6.69
C ILE A 248 -0.83 -37.12 -6.82
N GLU A 249 -2.05 -37.38 -6.33
CA GLU A 249 -3.08 -36.34 -6.27
C GLU A 249 -2.68 -35.25 -5.27
N HIS A 250 -2.71 -33.99 -5.72
CA HIS A 250 -2.38 -32.84 -4.89
C HIS A 250 -3.26 -31.64 -5.24
N LYS A 251 -3.26 -30.63 -4.35
CA LYS A 251 -3.91 -29.32 -4.57
C LYS A 251 -2.87 -28.21 -4.52
N VAL A 252 -3.02 -27.20 -5.38
CA VAL A 252 -2.10 -26.06 -5.47
C VAL A 252 -2.80 -24.78 -5.03
N LEU A 253 -2.14 -24.00 -4.17
CA LEU A 253 -2.60 -22.72 -3.65
C LEU A 253 -1.69 -21.60 -4.16
N ASN A 254 -2.22 -20.75 -5.04
CA ASN A 254 -1.47 -19.70 -5.74
C ASN A 254 -1.80 -18.27 -5.26
N ALA A 255 -2.43 -18.12 -4.09
CA ALA A 255 -2.84 -16.83 -3.50
C ALA A 255 -3.75 -15.95 -4.40
N LYS A 256 -4.45 -16.58 -5.37
CA LYS A 256 -5.35 -15.91 -6.34
C LYS A 256 -6.81 -15.88 -5.87
N ASN A 257 -7.26 -16.84 -5.04
CA ASN A 257 -8.66 -16.91 -4.60
C ASN A 257 -8.76 -17.36 -3.14
N HIS A 258 -8.95 -16.40 -2.23
CA HIS A 258 -8.90 -16.64 -0.79
C HIS A 258 -9.97 -17.59 -0.26
N GLU A 259 -11.21 -17.54 -0.76
CA GLU A 259 -12.28 -18.42 -0.28
C GLU A 259 -11.99 -19.88 -0.65
N LYS A 260 -11.64 -20.14 -1.91
CA LYS A 260 -11.30 -21.49 -2.36
C LYS A 260 -10.02 -22.02 -1.70
N GLU A 261 -9.04 -21.16 -1.46
CA GLU A 261 -7.81 -21.54 -0.78
C GLU A 261 -8.06 -21.92 0.67
N ALA A 262 -8.91 -21.16 1.39
CA ALA A 262 -9.30 -21.50 2.75
C ALA A 262 -10.01 -22.87 2.80
N GLU A 263 -10.88 -23.18 1.83
CA GLU A 263 -11.53 -24.49 1.70
C GLU A 263 -10.51 -25.62 1.55
N ILE A 264 -9.51 -25.44 0.67
CA ILE A 264 -8.48 -26.46 0.42
C ILE A 264 -7.60 -26.63 1.67
N VAL A 265 -7.16 -25.54 2.30
CA VAL A 265 -6.28 -25.56 3.49
C VAL A 265 -6.98 -26.20 4.68
N ALA A 266 -8.28 -25.95 4.85
CA ALA A 266 -9.10 -26.59 5.86
C ALA A 266 -9.14 -28.12 5.74
N GLN A 267 -8.88 -28.65 4.54
CA GLN A 267 -8.85 -30.09 4.26
C GLN A 267 -7.43 -30.65 4.12
N ALA A 268 -6.39 -29.82 4.20
CA ALA A 268 -5.00 -30.22 4.00
C ALA A 268 -4.46 -31.17 5.08
N GLY A 269 -5.13 -31.28 6.23
CA GLY A 269 -4.76 -32.18 7.32
C GLY A 269 -5.37 -33.59 7.21
N LYS A 270 -6.06 -33.92 6.12
CA LYS A 270 -6.69 -35.24 5.89
C LYS A 270 -5.68 -36.33 5.57
N PHE A 271 -6.07 -37.58 5.78
CA PHE A 271 -5.20 -38.73 5.56
C PHE A 271 -4.73 -38.80 4.10
N GLY A 272 -3.41 -38.83 3.89
CA GLY A 272 -2.77 -38.85 2.58
C GLY A 272 -2.87 -37.55 1.76
N ALA A 273 -3.40 -36.45 2.31
CA ALA A 273 -3.55 -35.21 1.56
C ALA A 273 -2.19 -34.56 1.23
N VAL A 274 -1.99 -34.15 -0.03
CA VAL A 274 -0.81 -33.38 -0.47
C VAL A 274 -1.25 -32.01 -0.95
N THR A 275 -0.70 -30.96 -0.35
CA THR A 275 -1.03 -29.57 -0.67
C THR A 275 0.24 -28.77 -0.94
N ILE A 276 0.28 -28.06 -2.05
CA ILE A 276 1.35 -27.12 -2.41
C ILE A 276 0.85 -25.70 -2.13
N ALA A 277 1.60 -24.93 -1.36
CA ALA A 277 1.32 -23.56 -1.01
C ALA A 277 2.43 -22.64 -1.52
N THR A 278 2.06 -21.71 -2.40
CA THR A 278 2.96 -20.63 -2.83
C THR A 278 3.07 -19.59 -1.72
N ASN A 279 4.29 -19.25 -1.31
CA ASN A 279 4.61 -18.37 -0.18
C ASN A 279 3.82 -18.73 1.08
N MET A 280 2.93 -17.83 1.51
CA MET A 280 2.06 -18.01 2.67
C MET A 280 0.59 -18.19 2.27
N ALA A 281 0.30 -18.74 1.08
CA ALA A 281 -1.06 -19.07 0.68
C ALA A 281 -1.75 -19.92 1.76
N GLY A 282 -3.04 -19.66 2.02
CA GLY A 282 -3.75 -20.27 3.15
C GLY A 282 -3.44 -19.65 4.53
N ARG A 283 -2.84 -18.46 4.59
CA ARG A 283 -2.73 -17.68 5.83
C ARG A 283 -4.09 -17.31 6.43
N GLY A 284 -4.23 -17.55 7.72
CA GLY A 284 -5.46 -17.29 8.50
C GLY A 284 -6.41 -18.49 8.58
N THR A 285 -6.14 -19.60 7.87
CA THR A 285 -6.90 -20.85 8.04
C THR A 285 -6.04 -21.89 8.76
N ASP A 286 -6.65 -22.52 9.75
CA ASP A 286 -6.03 -23.52 10.60
C ASP A 286 -6.07 -24.90 9.95
N ILE A 287 -4.93 -25.58 9.88
CA ILE A 287 -4.83 -26.97 9.40
C ILE A 287 -4.98 -27.88 10.62
N MET A 288 -6.16 -28.48 10.77
CA MET A 288 -6.43 -29.49 11.81
C MET A 288 -6.27 -30.90 11.23
N LEU A 289 -5.71 -31.82 12.02
CA LEU A 289 -5.54 -33.21 11.60
C LEU A 289 -6.91 -33.87 11.41
N GLY A 290 -7.10 -34.59 10.30
CA GLY A 290 -8.38 -35.16 9.85
C GLY A 290 -9.34 -34.16 9.18
N GLY A 291 -9.05 -32.86 9.23
CA GLY A 291 -9.87 -31.79 8.64
C GLY A 291 -10.40 -30.78 9.66
N ASN A 292 -10.71 -29.58 9.19
CA ASN A 292 -11.12 -28.47 10.05
C ASN A 292 -12.64 -28.49 10.32
N ALA A 293 -13.03 -28.92 11.53
CA ALA A 293 -14.43 -28.99 11.96
C ALA A 293 -15.14 -27.63 12.02
N GLU A 294 -14.45 -26.58 12.50
CA GLU A 294 -14.97 -25.21 12.53
C GLU A 294 -15.32 -24.71 11.12
N PHE A 295 -14.43 -24.96 10.16
CA PHE A 295 -14.65 -24.57 8.77
C PHE A 295 -15.85 -25.29 8.16
N LEU A 296 -15.98 -26.60 8.41
CA LEU A 296 -17.13 -27.38 7.95
C LEU A 296 -18.44 -26.91 8.59
N ALA A 297 -18.42 -26.56 9.88
CA ALA A 297 -19.56 -25.96 10.57
C ALA A 297 -19.97 -24.63 9.93
N LYS A 298 -19.03 -23.72 9.67
CA LYS A 298 -19.28 -22.44 8.98
C LYS A 298 -19.84 -22.65 7.57
N ALA A 299 -19.28 -23.58 6.80
CA ALA A 299 -19.77 -23.92 5.46
C ALA A 299 -21.21 -24.48 5.49
N GLN A 300 -21.52 -25.30 6.50
CA GLN A 300 -22.86 -25.83 6.69
C GLN A 300 -23.85 -24.74 7.12
N MET A 301 -23.44 -23.80 7.97
CA MET A 301 -24.26 -22.62 8.32
C MET A 301 -24.54 -21.73 7.11
N LYS A 302 -23.56 -21.52 6.23
CA LYS A 302 -23.79 -20.83 4.94
C LYS A 302 -24.85 -21.55 4.10
N LYS A 303 -24.81 -22.89 4.02
CA LYS A 303 -25.85 -23.70 3.34
C LYS A 303 -27.23 -23.58 4.00
N MET A 304 -27.27 -23.43 5.33
CA MET A 304 -28.47 -23.14 6.10
C MET A 304 -28.97 -21.69 5.97
N LYS A 305 -28.31 -20.86 5.15
CA LYS A 305 -28.64 -19.46 4.85
C LYS A 305 -28.44 -18.49 6.02
N PHE A 306 -27.56 -18.80 6.97
CA PHE A 306 -27.08 -17.79 7.91
C PHE A 306 -26.27 -16.72 7.17
N THR A 307 -26.42 -15.45 7.59
CA THR A 307 -25.65 -14.34 7.03
C THR A 307 -24.18 -14.40 7.48
N ASN A 308 -23.27 -13.80 6.71
CA ASN A 308 -21.85 -13.75 7.08
C ASN A 308 -21.62 -13.03 8.42
N GLU A 309 -22.41 -12.01 8.72
CA GLU A 309 -22.38 -11.27 9.99
C GLU A 309 -22.78 -12.19 11.16
N GLN A 310 -23.89 -12.92 11.02
CA GLN A 310 -24.33 -13.89 12.04
C GLN A 310 -23.29 -14.99 12.28
N ILE A 311 -22.63 -15.49 11.24
CA ILE A 311 -21.57 -16.50 11.38
C ILE A 311 -20.35 -15.91 12.10
N ALA A 312 -19.95 -14.69 11.76
CA ALA A 312 -18.82 -14.02 12.41
C ALA A 312 -19.07 -13.82 13.91
N GLU A 313 -20.23 -13.24 14.27
CA GLU A 313 -20.67 -12.99 15.64
C GLU A 313 -20.89 -14.29 16.45
N ALA A 314 -21.39 -15.34 15.80
CA ALA A 314 -21.51 -16.66 16.41
C ALA A 314 -20.14 -17.21 16.85
N THR A 315 -19.09 -16.96 16.08
CA THR A 315 -17.72 -17.46 16.37
C THR A 315 -16.85 -16.55 17.22
N GLY A 316 -17.19 -15.27 17.36
CA GLY A 316 -16.39 -14.29 18.09
C GLY A 316 -16.46 -14.37 19.63
N PHE A 317 -17.38 -15.16 20.18
CA PHE A 317 -17.64 -15.29 21.63
C PHE A 317 -17.84 -13.96 22.39
N GLY A 318 -18.11 -12.85 21.70
CA GLY A 318 -18.45 -11.58 22.34
C GLY A 318 -19.77 -11.68 23.12
N ASP A 319 -19.85 -10.89 24.19
CA ASP A 319 -21.08 -10.72 24.97
C ASP A 319 -22.15 -10.07 24.09
N THR A 320 -23.33 -10.70 24.00
CA THR A 320 -24.45 -10.20 23.21
C THR A 320 -25.77 -10.71 23.79
N ASP A 321 -26.78 -9.85 23.76
CA ASP A 321 -28.16 -10.18 24.17
C ASP A 321 -29.07 -10.49 22.96
N ASP A 322 -28.51 -10.48 21.74
CA ASP A 322 -29.27 -10.74 20.52
C ASP A 322 -29.62 -12.23 20.38
N GLU A 323 -30.92 -12.56 20.46
CA GLU A 323 -31.42 -13.94 20.36
C GLU A 323 -31.06 -14.62 19.02
N GLU A 324 -30.96 -13.88 17.91
CA GLU A 324 -30.56 -14.46 16.62
C GLU A 324 -29.10 -14.89 16.65
N ILE A 325 -28.21 -14.07 17.22
CA ILE A 325 -26.79 -14.39 17.36
C ILE A 325 -26.60 -15.55 18.34
N LEU A 326 -27.35 -15.58 19.44
CA LEU A 326 -27.32 -16.70 20.39
C LEU A 326 -27.79 -18.02 19.77
N ASN A 327 -28.82 -18.00 18.92
CA ASN A 327 -29.28 -19.18 18.18
C ASN A 327 -28.27 -19.62 17.12
N ALA A 328 -27.67 -18.67 16.39
CA ALA A 328 -26.59 -18.96 15.45
C ALA A 328 -25.37 -19.58 16.16
N ARG A 329 -25.02 -19.08 17.35
CA ARG A 329 -23.95 -19.60 18.21
C ARG A 329 -24.22 -21.03 18.68
N LYS A 330 -25.44 -21.33 19.15
CA LYS A 330 -25.84 -22.70 19.49
C LYS A 330 -25.72 -23.64 18.27
N THR A 331 -26.23 -23.20 17.13
CA THR A 331 -26.16 -23.98 15.88
C THR A 331 -24.72 -24.25 15.46
N PHE A 332 -23.84 -23.26 15.59
CA PHE A 332 -22.41 -23.41 15.33
C PHE A 332 -21.77 -24.45 16.25
N ILE A 333 -22.02 -24.37 17.57
CA ILE A 333 -21.48 -25.30 18.56
C ILE A 333 -21.92 -26.74 18.27
N ASP A 334 -23.21 -26.95 17.98
CA ASP A 334 -23.76 -28.28 17.70
C ASP A 334 -23.16 -28.88 16.41
N LEU A 335 -23.03 -28.07 15.36
CA LEU A 335 -22.40 -28.50 14.10
C LEU A 335 -20.92 -28.78 14.27
N GLU A 336 -20.19 -27.94 15.00
CA GLU A 336 -18.77 -28.13 15.26
C GLU A 336 -18.52 -29.43 16.06
N ALA A 337 -19.33 -29.69 17.09
CA ALA A 337 -19.26 -30.93 17.86
C ALA A 337 -19.55 -32.16 17.00
N LYS A 338 -20.56 -32.08 16.13
CA LYS A 338 -20.87 -33.16 15.18
C LYS A 338 -19.70 -33.45 14.24
N PHE A 339 -19.14 -32.43 13.60
CA PHE A 339 -18.01 -32.63 12.67
C PHE A 339 -16.73 -33.06 13.40
N LYS A 340 -16.51 -32.63 14.64
CA LYS A 340 -15.40 -33.13 15.48
C LYS A 340 -15.49 -34.64 15.69
N GLU A 341 -16.69 -35.16 15.96
CA GLU A 341 -16.89 -36.60 16.14
C GLU A 341 -16.72 -37.36 14.82
N GLU A 342 -17.23 -36.84 13.70
CA GLU A 342 -17.07 -37.45 12.36
C GLU A 342 -15.60 -37.55 11.92
N ILE A 343 -14.77 -36.56 12.29
CA ILE A 343 -13.35 -36.46 11.88
C ILE A 343 -12.41 -37.22 12.82
N LYS A 344 -12.88 -37.58 14.01
CA LYS A 344 -12.06 -38.12 15.10
C LYS A 344 -11.21 -39.32 14.68
N ASP A 345 -11.82 -40.30 14.02
CA ASP A 345 -11.14 -41.52 13.56
C ASP A 345 -10.05 -41.21 12.51
N GLU A 346 -10.34 -40.28 11.60
CA GLU A 346 -9.37 -39.84 10.58
C GLU A 346 -8.22 -39.05 11.23
N ALA A 347 -8.53 -38.19 12.19
CA ALA A 347 -7.54 -37.43 12.95
C ALA A 347 -6.58 -38.36 13.73
N GLU A 348 -7.10 -39.43 14.33
CA GLU A 348 -6.27 -40.44 15.01
C GLU A 348 -5.34 -41.16 14.03
N LYS A 349 -5.83 -41.60 12.87
CA LYS A 349 -4.98 -42.19 11.81
C LYS A 349 -3.87 -41.24 11.36
N VAL A 350 -4.18 -39.96 11.21
CA VAL A 350 -3.19 -38.94 10.84
C VAL A 350 -2.15 -38.75 11.95
N ARG A 351 -2.56 -38.77 13.23
CA ARG A 351 -1.61 -38.71 14.36
C ARG A 351 -0.69 -39.92 14.39
N GLU A 352 -1.22 -41.13 14.17
CA GLU A 352 -0.45 -42.37 14.08
C GLU A 352 0.53 -42.37 12.88
N ALA A 353 0.13 -41.76 11.77
CA ALA A 353 0.99 -41.55 10.60
C ALA A 353 2.10 -40.49 10.84
N GLY A 354 2.15 -39.87 12.02
CA GLY A 354 3.18 -38.88 12.40
C GLY A 354 2.72 -37.42 12.33
N GLY A 355 1.43 -37.16 12.12
CA GLY A 355 0.85 -35.82 12.02
C GLY A 355 1.23 -35.07 10.75
N LEU A 356 0.97 -33.77 10.69
CA LEU A 356 1.24 -32.96 9.49
C LEU A 356 2.75 -32.82 9.23
N PHE A 357 3.20 -33.18 8.03
CA PHE A 357 4.56 -32.96 7.56
C PHE A 357 4.67 -31.65 6.78
N ILE A 358 5.56 -30.76 7.20
CA ILE A 358 5.85 -29.51 6.50
C ILE A 358 7.14 -29.67 5.71
N LEU A 359 7.08 -29.41 4.40
CA LEU A 359 8.24 -29.43 3.53
C LEU A 359 8.46 -28.02 2.96
N GLY A 360 9.58 -27.39 3.28
CA GLY A 360 10.00 -26.16 2.59
C GLY A 360 10.91 -26.50 1.41
N THR A 361 10.64 -25.97 0.22
CA THR A 361 11.50 -26.21 -0.96
C THR A 361 12.65 -25.21 -1.07
N GLU A 362 12.62 -24.12 -0.29
CA GLU A 362 13.59 -23.04 -0.22
C GLU A 362 13.49 -22.32 1.13
N ARG A 363 14.48 -21.48 1.44
CA ARG A 363 14.43 -20.54 2.56
C ARG A 363 13.87 -19.21 2.08
N HIS A 364 13.00 -18.60 2.87
CA HIS A 364 12.54 -17.24 2.61
C HIS A 364 13.60 -16.21 3.03
N ASP A 365 13.41 -14.97 2.60
CA ASP A 365 14.25 -13.83 2.98
C ASP A 365 14.32 -13.57 4.49
N ALA A 366 13.33 -14.04 5.25
CA ALA A 366 13.26 -13.89 6.69
C ALA A 366 12.95 -15.21 7.39
N ARG A 367 13.72 -15.52 8.44
CA ARG A 367 13.59 -16.70 9.30
C ARG A 367 12.21 -16.76 9.95
N ARG A 368 11.63 -15.60 10.23
CA ARG A 368 10.27 -15.46 10.75
C ARG A 368 9.24 -16.15 9.84
N ILE A 369 9.39 -16.05 8.52
CA ILE A 369 8.45 -16.62 7.53
C ILE A 369 8.62 -18.13 7.46
N ASP A 370 9.86 -18.63 7.46
CA ASP A 370 10.14 -20.07 7.56
C ASP A 370 9.51 -20.67 8.82
N ASN A 371 9.62 -19.99 9.95
CA ASN A 371 9.01 -20.43 11.22
C ASN A 371 7.49 -20.40 11.17
N GLN A 372 6.88 -19.49 10.40
CA GLN A 372 5.43 -19.50 10.17
C GLN A 372 4.98 -20.71 9.34
N LEU A 373 5.78 -21.12 8.35
CA LEU A 373 5.54 -22.35 7.60
C LEU A 373 5.67 -23.59 8.52
N ARG A 374 6.75 -23.69 9.31
CA ARG A 374 6.91 -24.77 10.32
C ARG A 374 5.75 -24.80 11.32
N GLY A 375 5.32 -23.62 11.77
CA GLY A 375 4.21 -23.41 12.71
C GLY A 375 2.84 -23.86 12.21
N ARG A 376 2.70 -24.26 10.94
CA ARG A 376 1.49 -24.91 10.44
C ARG A 376 1.31 -26.33 10.99
N SER A 377 2.38 -26.98 11.43
CA SER A 377 2.37 -28.30 12.06
C SER A 377 2.58 -28.23 13.58
N GLY A 378 2.17 -29.28 14.30
CA GLY A 378 2.34 -29.42 15.75
C GLY A 378 1.39 -28.59 16.60
N ARG A 379 0.23 -28.24 16.06
CA ARG A 379 -0.74 -27.36 16.73
C ARG A 379 -1.40 -28.06 17.91
N GLN A 380 -1.65 -27.33 19.01
CA GLN A 380 -2.27 -27.88 20.22
C GLN A 380 -1.62 -29.19 20.71
N GLY A 381 -0.29 -29.30 20.57
CA GLY A 381 0.47 -30.49 21.00
C GLY A 381 0.26 -31.73 20.12
N ASP A 382 -0.31 -31.59 18.92
CA ASP A 382 -0.36 -32.68 17.95
C ASP A 382 1.06 -33.08 17.50
N PRO A 383 1.27 -34.36 17.11
CA PRO A 383 2.50 -34.78 16.45
C PRO A 383 2.65 -34.07 15.10
N GLY A 384 3.89 -34.00 14.63
CA GLY A 384 4.19 -33.40 13.35
C GLY A 384 5.68 -33.27 13.13
N ALA A 385 6.08 -33.00 11.89
CA ALA A 385 7.47 -32.74 11.57
C ALA A 385 7.60 -31.64 10.52
N SER A 386 8.76 -30.99 10.50
CA SER A 386 9.12 -30.04 9.45
C SER A 386 10.52 -30.31 8.92
N GLN A 387 10.75 -30.07 7.63
CA GLN A 387 12.07 -30.19 7.01
C GLN A 387 12.17 -29.27 5.79
N PHE A 388 13.33 -28.66 5.59
CA PHE A 388 13.62 -27.84 4.41
C PHE A 388 14.59 -28.59 3.49
N PHE A 389 14.32 -28.54 2.19
CA PHE A 389 15.13 -29.09 1.12
C PHE A 389 15.64 -27.90 0.32
N LEU A 390 16.94 -27.69 0.27
CA LEU A 390 17.57 -26.50 -0.29
C LEU A 390 18.52 -26.90 -1.42
N SER A 391 18.70 -26.01 -2.39
CA SER A 391 19.74 -26.11 -3.41
C SER A 391 20.74 -24.98 -3.23
N LEU A 392 21.99 -25.24 -3.60
CA LEU A 392 22.96 -24.17 -3.73
C LEU A 392 22.57 -23.19 -4.87
N GLU A 393 21.78 -23.66 -5.85
CA GLU A 393 21.26 -22.84 -6.96
C GLU A 393 20.05 -21.96 -6.58
N ASP A 394 19.48 -22.14 -5.39
CA ASP A 394 18.35 -21.32 -4.90
C ASP A 394 18.72 -19.82 -4.82
N ASP A 395 17.75 -18.93 -4.99
CA ASP A 395 18.01 -17.49 -5.09
C ASP A 395 18.71 -16.91 -3.86
N LEU A 396 18.35 -17.36 -2.65
CA LEU A 396 19.02 -16.92 -1.42
C LEU A 396 20.52 -17.26 -1.44
N MET A 397 20.89 -18.43 -1.96
CA MET A 397 22.28 -18.89 -2.04
C MET A 397 23.03 -18.21 -3.19
N ARG A 398 22.42 -18.19 -4.37
CA ARG A 398 22.96 -17.58 -5.58
C ARG A 398 23.26 -16.10 -5.38
N LEU A 399 22.34 -15.37 -4.76
CA LEU A 399 22.50 -13.96 -4.48
C LEU A 399 23.41 -13.78 -3.24
N PHE A 400 23.07 -14.34 -2.08
CA PHE A 400 23.68 -13.90 -0.82
C PHE A 400 24.77 -14.81 -0.26
N GLY A 401 25.03 -15.97 -0.88
CA GLY A 401 26.04 -16.95 -0.44
C GLY A 401 27.50 -16.50 -0.55
N GLY A 402 27.79 -15.51 -1.40
CA GLY A 402 29.12 -14.89 -1.59
C GLY A 402 30.15 -15.79 -2.28
N ASP A 403 31.32 -15.21 -2.60
CA ASP A 403 32.34 -15.84 -3.46
C ASP A 403 32.90 -17.16 -2.92
N LYS A 404 32.93 -17.33 -1.60
CA LYS A 404 33.38 -18.57 -0.96
C LYS A 404 32.45 -19.74 -1.27
N MET A 405 31.13 -19.49 -1.33
CA MET A 405 30.15 -20.52 -1.65
C MET A 405 30.25 -20.92 -3.13
N GLN A 406 30.38 -19.94 -4.03
CA GLN A 406 30.55 -20.21 -5.48
C GLN A 406 31.84 -20.99 -5.79
N LYS A 407 32.96 -20.66 -5.11
CA LYS A 407 34.22 -21.41 -5.22
C LYS A 407 34.15 -22.81 -4.63
N MET A 408 33.25 -23.04 -3.69
CA MET A 408 33.01 -24.35 -3.10
C MET A 408 32.10 -25.20 -3.99
N MET A 409 31.03 -24.62 -4.56
CA MET A 409 30.16 -25.27 -5.56
C MET A 409 30.96 -25.81 -6.75
N SER A 410 31.84 -24.99 -7.31
CA SER A 410 32.68 -25.36 -8.47
C SER A 410 33.71 -26.46 -8.18
N ARG A 411 33.95 -26.77 -6.90
CA ARG A 411 34.89 -27.83 -6.46
C ARG A 411 34.20 -29.08 -5.93
N LEU A 412 32.89 -29.02 -5.69
CA LEU A 412 32.10 -30.16 -5.24
C LEU A 412 31.70 -30.97 -6.47
N THR A 413 32.36 -32.11 -6.66
CA THR A 413 31.89 -33.20 -7.55
C THR A 413 31.12 -34.21 -6.71
N VAL A 414 29.98 -33.78 -6.18
CA VAL A 414 29.06 -34.68 -5.47
C VAL A 414 28.03 -35.16 -6.47
N ASP A 415 27.54 -36.38 -6.31
CA ASP A 415 26.38 -36.87 -7.07
C ASP A 415 25.21 -35.90 -6.83
N GLU A 416 24.50 -35.49 -7.90
CA GLU A 416 23.49 -34.42 -7.83
C GLU A 416 22.36 -34.76 -6.84
N ASP A 417 22.08 -36.05 -6.65
CA ASP A 417 21.03 -36.56 -5.77
C ASP A 417 21.48 -36.77 -4.31
N MET A 418 22.76 -36.60 -3.98
CA MET A 418 23.29 -36.86 -2.64
C MET A 418 23.23 -35.60 -1.75
N PRO A 419 22.63 -35.69 -0.55
CA PRO A 419 22.64 -34.58 0.41
C PRO A 419 24.05 -34.15 0.83
N ILE A 420 24.28 -32.85 0.85
CA ILE A 420 25.51 -32.23 1.33
C ILE A 420 25.39 -31.98 2.83
N GLU A 421 26.00 -32.86 3.62
CA GLU A 421 26.09 -32.69 5.06
C GLU A 421 27.32 -31.84 5.44
N SER A 422 27.12 -30.53 5.60
CA SER A 422 28.19 -29.64 6.06
C SER A 422 27.68 -28.54 6.98
N LYS A 423 28.17 -28.56 8.23
CA LYS A 423 27.91 -27.51 9.24
C LYS A 423 28.33 -26.11 8.76
N LEU A 424 29.30 -26.02 7.84
CA LEU A 424 29.75 -24.75 7.27
C LEU A 424 28.66 -24.13 6.37
N ILE A 425 27.99 -24.97 5.58
CA ILE A 425 26.96 -24.52 4.64
C ILE A 425 25.73 -24.06 5.42
N SER A 426 25.27 -24.82 6.41
CA SER A 426 24.15 -24.42 7.28
C SER A 426 24.39 -23.07 7.95
N LYS A 427 25.58 -22.82 8.51
CA LYS A 427 25.93 -21.51 9.08
C LYS A 427 25.95 -20.39 8.04
N THR A 428 26.38 -20.70 6.82
CA THR A 428 26.41 -19.71 5.75
C THR A 428 25.00 -19.33 5.33
N ILE A 429 24.09 -20.30 5.21
CA ILE A 429 22.65 -20.08 4.94
C ILE A 429 22.04 -19.15 5.99
N GLU A 430 22.25 -19.45 7.27
CA GLU A 430 21.75 -18.59 8.37
C GLU A 430 22.32 -17.17 8.29
N SER A 431 23.62 -17.03 8.00
CA SER A 431 24.26 -15.72 7.85
C SER A 431 23.74 -14.93 6.64
N SER A 432 23.40 -15.62 5.54
CA SER A 432 22.82 -15.00 4.35
C SER A 432 21.43 -14.46 4.66
N GLN A 433 20.59 -15.25 5.33
CA GLN A 433 19.25 -14.83 5.74
C GLN A 433 19.31 -13.61 6.69
N GLN A 434 20.19 -13.62 7.69
CA GLN A 434 20.39 -12.47 8.58
C GLN A 434 20.83 -11.19 7.85
N LYS A 435 21.65 -11.30 6.80
CA LYS A 435 22.05 -10.15 5.97
C LYS A 435 20.87 -9.59 5.18
N VAL A 436 20.03 -10.44 4.62
CA VAL A 436 18.82 -10.02 3.90
C VAL A 436 17.83 -9.35 4.85
N GLU A 437 17.61 -9.93 6.03
CA GLU A 437 16.79 -9.32 7.10
C GLU A 437 17.32 -7.94 7.50
N GLY A 438 18.62 -7.83 7.78
CA GLY A 438 19.26 -6.56 8.14
C GLY A 438 19.16 -5.49 7.04
N LYS A 439 19.29 -5.90 5.77
CA LYS A 439 19.08 -5.01 4.63
C LYS A 439 17.62 -4.53 4.56
N ASN A 440 16.66 -5.44 4.67
CA ASN A 440 15.24 -5.10 4.64
C ASN A 440 14.84 -4.20 5.82
N PHE A 441 15.41 -4.43 7.00
CA PHE A 441 15.26 -3.55 8.16
C PHE A 441 15.82 -2.14 7.89
N ALA A 442 17.01 -2.04 7.31
CA ALA A 442 17.61 -0.74 6.95
C ALA A 442 16.75 0.03 5.94
N ILE A 443 16.18 -0.65 4.93
CA ILE A 443 15.25 -0.04 3.95
C ILE A 443 14.00 0.51 4.65
N ARG A 444 13.39 -0.28 5.55
CA ARG A 444 12.20 0.15 6.31
C ARG A 444 12.53 1.34 7.21
N LYS A 445 13.65 1.27 7.93
CA LYS A 445 14.13 2.36 8.80
C LYS A 445 14.37 3.64 8.02
N ASN A 446 15.02 3.55 6.86
CA ASN A 446 15.26 4.70 6.00
C ASN A 446 13.94 5.31 5.50
N THR A 447 13.01 4.48 5.04
CA THR A 447 11.68 4.93 4.60
C THR A 447 10.92 5.64 5.72
N LEU A 448 10.98 5.12 6.95
CA LEU A 448 10.40 5.76 8.13
C LEU A 448 11.06 7.11 8.43
N GLN A 449 12.39 7.21 8.34
CA GLN A 449 13.11 8.46 8.63
C GLN A 449 12.72 9.60 7.67
N TYR A 450 12.54 9.31 6.39
CA TYR A 450 12.02 10.28 5.42
C TYR A 450 10.55 10.62 5.68
N ASP A 451 9.70 9.62 5.95
CA ASP A 451 8.28 9.87 6.25
C ASP A 451 8.08 10.59 7.59
N ASP A 452 8.96 10.44 8.58
CA ASP A 452 8.89 11.18 9.85
C ASP A 452 9.03 12.70 9.66
N VAL A 453 9.83 13.12 8.67
CA VAL A 453 9.94 14.54 8.28
C VAL A 453 8.62 15.00 7.67
N MET A 454 8.10 14.25 6.69
CA MET A 454 6.81 14.54 6.06
C MET A 454 5.64 14.48 7.04
N ASN A 455 5.69 13.58 8.03
CA ASN A 455 4.61 13.38 8.99
C ASN A 455 4.45 14.60 9.91
N ARG A 456 5.54 15.26 10.30
CA ARG A 456 5.46 16.52 11.08
C ARG A 456 4.79 17.64 10.29
N GLN A 457 5.16 17.80 9.02
CA GLN A 457 4.54 18.78 8.13
C GLN A 457 3.06 18.45 7.91
N ARG A 458 2.74 17.18 7.69
CA ARG A 458 1.38 16.66 7.54
C ARG A 458 0.53 16.92 8.77
N GLU A 459 1.04 16.70 9.97
CA GLU A 459 0.33 16.98 11.23
C GLU A 459 -0.06 18.47 11.34
N LEU A 460 0.83 19.38 10.96
CA LEU A 460 0.56 20.81 10.96
C LEU A 460 -0.54 21.19 9.95
N ILE A 461 -0.40 20.73 8.70
CA ILE A 461 -1.35 21.01 7.63
C ILE A 461 -2.71 20.38 7.92
N TYR A 462 -2.75 19.14 8.40
CA TYR A 462 -4.01 18.45 8.71
C TYR A 462 -4.71 19.10 9.89
N LYS A 463 -3.98 19.55 10.91
CA LYS A 463 -4.56 20.33 12.00
C LYS A 463 -5.22 21.61 11.51
N GLN A 464 -4.56 22.36 10.61
CA GLN A 464 -5.15 23.57 10.02
C GLN A 464 -6.37 23.23 9.16
N ARG A 465 -6.28 22.15 8.39
CA ARG A 465 -7.39 21.67 7.54
C ARG A 465 -8.60 21.26 8.36
N ASP A 466 -8.39 20.57 9.48
CA ASP A 466 -9.45 20.16 10.40
C ASP A 466 -10.14 21.39 11.02
N GLN A 467 -9.39 22.44 11.38
CA GLN A 467 -9.98 23.71 11.86
C GLN A 467 -10.95 24.34 10.86
N VAL A 468 -10.61 24.30 9.56
CA VAL A 468 -11.47 24.78 8.48
C VAL A 468 -12.72 23.90 8.32
N LEU A 469 -12.56 22.59 8.43
CA LEU A 469 -13.64 21.60 8.26
C LEU A 469 -14.61 21.55 9.45
N ASP A 470 -14.11 21.80 10.66
CA ASP A 470 -14.89 21.87 11.90
C ASP A 470 -15.74 23.16 11.98
N GLY A 471 -15.56 24.08 11.03
CA GLY A 471 -16.36 25.30 10.91
C GLY A 471 -15.96 26.39 11.91
N LEU A 472 -14.72 26.39 12.37
CA LEU A 472 -14.20 27.48 13.20
C LEU A 472 -14.21 28.80 12.42
N ASP A 473 -14.32 29.91 13.14
CA ASP A 473 -14.17 31.25 12.59
C ASP A 473 -12.71 31.50 12.22
N LEU A 474 -12.46 31.89 10.96
CA LEU A 474 -11.14 32.05 10.38
C LEU A 474 -10.77 33.52 10.18
N THR A 475 -11.64 34.47 10.51
CA THR A 475 -11.41 35.90 10.20
C THR A 475 -10.14 36.44 10.85
N GLU A 476 -9.89 36.14 12.13
CA GLU A 476 -8.64 36.54 12.79
C GLU A 476 -7.42 35.84 12.18
N THR A 477 -7.57 34.59 11.76
CA THR A 477 -6.48 33.81 11.15
C THR A 477 -6.09 34.39 9.79
N ILE A 478 -7.07 34.69 8.94
CA ILE A 478 -6.86 35.30 7.62
C ILE A 478 -6.31 36.72 7.77
N GLY A 479 -6.80 37.49 8.74
CA GLY A 479 -6.23 38.80 9.08
C GLY A 479 -4.75 38.72 9.42
N LYS A 480 -4.34 37.77 10.28
CA LYS A 480 -2.92 37.53 10.58
C LYS A 480 -2.12 37.09 9.36
N MET A 481 -2.67 36.24 8.50
CA MET A 481 -2.00 35.82 7.26
C MET A 481 -1.71 37.01 6.34
N LEU A 482 -2.67 37.93 6.22
CA LEU A 482 -2.52 39.18 5.47
C LEU A 482 -1.43 40.06 6.09
N ASP A 483 -1.48 40.27 7.41
CA ASP A 483 -0.54 41.12 8.12
C ASP A 483 0.89 40.62 7.98
N THR A 484 1.11 39.32 8.20
CA THR A 484 2.44 38.72 8.07
C THR A 484 2.91 38.70 6.61
N ASN A 485 2.02 38.48 5.64
CA ASN A 485 2.40 38.56 4.23
C ASN A 485 2.89 39.98 3.86
N ILE A 486 2.19 41.02 4.31
CA ILE A 486 2.58 42.42 4.08
C ILE A 486 3.91 42.73 4.74
N GLU A 487 4.09 42.35 6.00
CA GLU A 487 5.32 42.58 6.75
C GLU A 487 6.54 41.91 6.07
N GLU A 488 6.44 40.63 5.73
CA GLU A 488 7.51 39.89 5.04
C GLU A 488 7.79 40.48 3.65
N THR A 489 6.75 40.83 2.89
CA THR A 489 6.91 41.37 1.53
C THR A 489 7.55 42.74 1.56
N VAL A 490 7.05 43.68 2.37
CA VAL A 490 7.63 45.03 2.48
C VAL A 490 9.08 44.95 2.95
N SER A 491 9.38 44.11 3.95
CA SER A 491 10.76 43.92 4.43
C SER A 491 11.69 43.40 3.34
N ASN A 492 11.22 42.48 2.49
CA ASN A 492 12.01 41.94 1.38
C ASN A 492 12.26 42.98 0.27
N TYR A 493 11.27 43.80 -0.08
CA TYR A 493 11.41 44.83 -1.12
C TYR A 493 12.18 46.07 -0.60
N PHE A 494 12.16 46.34 0.70
CA PHE A 494 12.88 47.46 1.34
C PHE A 494 14.20 46.96 1.97
N ASN A 495 14.84 45.99 1.32
CA ASN A 495 16.13 45.45 1.72
C ASN A 495 17.28 46.34 1.20
N GLY A 496 18.29 46.62 2.04
CA GLY A 496 19.45 47.45 1.70
C GLY A 496 19.87 48.41 2.82
N GLU A 497 21.07 48.98 2.71
CA GLU A 497 21.60 49.94 3.70
C GLU A 497 21.03 51.35 3.51
N THR A 498 20.59 51.68 2.29
CA THR A 498 20.06 52.99 1.92
C THR A 498 18.69 52.89 1.25
N LYS A 499 17.93 53.99 1.24
CA LYS A 499 16.61 54.05 0.60
C LYS A 499 16.66 53.93 -0.93
N ASP A 500 17.82 54.17 -1.53
CA ASP A 500 18.02 54.02 -2.98
C ASP A 500 18.07 52.54 -3.39
N ASP A 501 18.42 51.65 -2.46
CA ASP A 501 18.42 50.20 -2.67
C ASP A 501 17.01 49.60 -2.66
N TRP A 502 16.01 50.34 -2.17
CA TRP A 502 14.64 49.86 -2.03
C TRP A 502 13.95 49.71 -3.39
N ASN A 503 13.39 48.52 -3.63
CA ASN A 503 12.63 48.21 -4.82
C ASN A 503 11.14 48.57 -4.65
N ILE A 504 10.88 49.88 -4.54
CA ILE A 504 9.52 50.41 -4.35
C ILE A 504 8.63 50.13 -5.56
N ASP A 505 9.15 50.23 -6.78
CA ASP A 505 8.38 49.94 -7.99
C ASP A 505 7.96 48.46 -8.05
N GLY A 506 8.83 47.55 -7.61
CA GLY A 506 8.50 46.13 -7.47
C GLY A 506 7.42 45.86 -6.43
N LEU A 507 7.45 46.54 -5.28
CA LEU A 507 6.39 46.45 -4.27
C LEU A 507 5.04 46.96 -4.82
N ARG A 508 5.06 48.07 -5.56
CA ARG A 508 3.87 48.65 -6.18
C ARG A 508 3.27 47.72 -7.22
N GLU A 509 4.08 47.10 -8.06
CA GLU A 509 3.60 46.12 -9.04
C GLU A 509 3.07 44.85 -8.36
N LYS A 510 3.74 44.36 -7.30
CA LYS A 510 3.31 43.19 -6.52
C LYS A 510 1.91 43.37 -5.91
N TYR A 511 1.65 44.51 -5.29
CA TYR A 511 0.35 44.81 -4.64
C TYR A 511 -0.65 45.56 -5.53
N LYS A 512 -0.34 45.67 -6.82
CA LYS A 512 -1.23 46.26 -7.81
C LYS A 512 -2.54 45.48 -7.86
N SER A 513 -3.65 46.21 -7.87
CA SER A 513 -5.00 45.65 -7.80
C SER A 513 -5.36 44.96 -6.46
N TRP A 514 -4.46 44.90 -5.46
CA TRP A 514 -4.77 44.30 -4.15
C TRP A 514 -4.84 45.33 -3.02
N LEU A 515 -3.85 46.24 -2.94
CA LEU A 515 -3.68 47.21 -1.84
C LEU A 515 -3.21 48.60 -2.29
N ILE A 516 -2.62 48.70 -3.49
CA ILE A 516 -2.30 50.00 -4.12
C ILE A 516 -3.62 50.68 -4.54
N ALA A 517 -3.75 51.95 -4.20
CA ALA A 517 -4.93 52.78 -4.46
C ALA A 517 -4.72 53.69 -5.67
N ASP A 518 -3.51 54.22 -5.85
CA ASP A 518 -3.13 55.12 -6.95
C ASP A 518 -1.74 54.75 -7.49
N ASP A 519 -1.50 55.05 -8.76
CA ASP A 519 -0.17 55.01 -9.38
C ASP A 519 0.81 56.04 -8.77
N ASP A 520 0.37 56.91 -7.87
CA ASP A 520 1.23 57.80 -7.07
C ASP A 520 1.61 57.26 -5.69
N ASP A 521 1.06 56.11 -5.24
CA ASP A 521 1.41 55.52 -3.95
C ASP A 521 2.92 55.26 -3.83
N PHE A 522 3.51 55.71 -2.71
CA PHE A 522 4.91 55.50 -2.33
C PHE A 522 5.97 56.11 -3.27
N LYS A 523 5.60 57.04 -4.17
CA LYS A 523 6.56 57.73 -5.06
C LYS A 523 7.57 58.64 -4.33
N ASP A 524 7.18 59.24 -3.21
CA ASP A 524 8.05 60.08 -2.39
C ASP A 524 8.95 59.22 -1.47
N LYS A 525 10.16 58.90 -1.95
CA LYS A 525 11.11 58.04 -1.24
C LYS A 525 11.67 58.70 0.03
N GLU A 526 11.80 60.03 0.06
CA GLU A 526 12.50 60.73 1.15
C GLU A 526 11.75 60.61 2.47
N ASN A 527 10.42 60.60 2.43
CA ASN A 527 9.55 60.51 3.61
C ASN A 527 9.07 59.09 3.93
N LEU A 528 9.39 58.10 3.09
CA LEU A 528 8.90 56.73 3.25
C LEU A 528 9.65 55.98 4.36
N THR A 529 8.92 55.33 5.26
CA THR A 529 9.50 54.41 6.26
C THR A 529 8.91 53.01 6.09
N VAL A 530 9.67 51.98 6.50
CA VAL A 530 9.22 50.57 6.46
C VAL A 530 7.96 50.40 7.32
N ALA A 531 7.97 50.94 8.53
CA ALA A 531 6.87 50.82 9.48
C ALA A 531 5.57 51.48 8.97
N ASP A 532 5.66 52.72 8.47
CA ASP A 532 4.49 53.44 7.97
C ASP A 532 3.90 52.76 6.72
N THR A 533 4.76 52.17 5.88
CA THR A 533 4.34 51.42 4.69
C THR A 533 3.58 50.15 5.08
N ILE A 534 4.09 49.40 6.06
CA ILE A 534 3.43 48.19 6.58
C ILE A 534 2.07 48.57 7.19
N GLU A 535 2.03 49.55 8.08
CA GLU A 535 0.79 49.96 8.77
C GLU A 535 -0.27 50.45 7.78
N LEU A 536 0.12 51.24 6.77
CA LEU A 536 -0.79 51.73 5.75
C LEU A 536 -1.37 50.58 4.91
N LEU A 537 -0.54 49.65 4.46
CA LEU A 537 -0.99 48.52 3.65
C LEU A 537 -1.88 47.56 4.45
N GLN A 538 -1.53 47.28 5.71
CA GLN A 538 -2.34 46.46 6.62
C GLN A 538 -3.70 47.11 6.87
N SER A 539 -3.74 48.41 7.21
CA SER A 539 -4.98 49.16 7.44
C SER A 539 -5.90 49.12 6.21
N ARG A 540 -5.34 49.33 5.01
CA ARG A 540 -6.10 49.23 3.75
C ARG A 540 -6.65 47.82 3.51
N GLY A 541 -5.85 46.80 3.77
CA GLY A 541 -6.24 45.40 3.61
C GLY A 541 -7.39 45.01 4.55
N HIS A 542 -7.27 45.32 5.85
CA HIS A 542 -8.33 45.10 6.83
C HIS A 542 -9.61 45.83 6.48
N LYS A 543 -9.51 47.11 6.07
CA LYS A 543 -10.69 47.88 5.63
C LYS A 543 -11.40 47.24 4.45
N ARG A 544 -10.66 46.74 3.45
CA ARG A 544 -11.25 46.03 2.28
C ARG A 544 -11.94 44.72 2.68
N LEU A 545 -11.35 43.97 3.61
CA LEU A 545 -11.99 42.75 4.12
C LEU A 545 -13.27 43.07 4.90
N GLU A 546 -13.26 44.11 5.73
CA GLU A 546 -14.44 44.54 6.50
C GLU A 546 -15.58 45.02 5.58
N GLU A 547 -15.26 45.82 4.55
CA GLU A 547 -16.22 46.26 3.53
C GLU A 547 -16.80 45.07 2.77
N LYS A 548 -15.97 44.08 2.43
CA LYS A 548 -16.42 42.85 1.77
C LYS A 548 -17.31 42.00 2.66
N ALA A 549 -16.98 41.84 3.94
CA ALA A 549 -17.82 41.13 4.91
C ALA A 549 -19.20 41.79 5.03
N LYS A 550 -19.28 43.13 5.06
CA LYS A 550 -20.55 43.87 5.08
C LYS A 550 -21.41 43.63 3.84
N VAL A 551 -20.79 43.51 2.66
CA VAL A 551 -21.50 43.26 1.39
C VAL A 551 -22.02 41.82 1.31
N LEU A 552 -21.23 40.84 1.73
CA LEU A 552 -21.55 39.42 1.61
C LEU A 552 -22.43 38.90 2.77
N GLY A 553 -22.34 39.52 3.94
CA GLY A 553 -22.92 39.04 5.20
C GLY A 553 -22.08 37.94 5.85
N ASP A 554 -22.12 37.88 7.19
CA ASP A 554 -21.19 37.08 8.01
C ASP A 554 -21.16 35.59 7.63
N ASP A 555 -22.32 34.94 7.51
CA ASP A 555 -22.41 33.51 7.17
C ASP A 555 -21.77 33.20 5.81
N PHE A 556 -22.03 34.03 4.80
CA PHE A 556 -21.54 33.81 3.45
C PHE A 556 -20.06 34.18 3.32
N PHE A 557 -19.61 35.19 4.06
CA PHE A 557 -18.21 35.56 4.16
C PHE A 557 -17.38 34.44 4.80
N GLN A 558 -17.86 33.83 5.89
CA GLN A 558 -17.18 32.69 6.52
C GLN A 558 -17.14 31.45 5.61
N GLU A 559 -18.20 31.16 4.86
CA GLU A 559 -18.16 30.09 3.84
C GLU A 559 -17.11 30.38 2.77
N PHE A 560 -16.99 31.65 2.36
CA PHE A 560 -15.99 32.09 1.38
C PHE A 560 -14.56 31.98 1.91
N GLU A 561 -14.30 32.41 3.14
CA GLU A 561 -13.02 32.24 3.84
C GLU A 561 -12.59 30.76 3.88
N ARG A 562 -13.49 29.88 4.31
CA ARG A 562 -13.23 28.44 4.36
C ARG A 562 -12.93 27.86 2.98
N MET A 563 -13.69 28.27 1.96
CA MET A 563 -13.50 27.79 0.59
C MET A 563 -12.13 28.21 0.04
N VAL A 564 -11.76 29.48 0.19
CA VAL A 564 -10.48 30.01 -0.31
C VAL A 564 -9.30 29.35 0.40
N LEU A 565 -9.29 29.33 1.74
CA LEU A 565 -8.18 28.77 2.49
C LEU A 565 -8.03 27.26 2.22
N LEU A 566 -9.13 26.50 2.24
CA LEU A 566 -9.07 25.06 1.98
C LEU A 566 -8.57 24.74 0.57
N ARG A 567 -8.99 25.53 -0.43
CA ARG A 567 -8.52 25.37 -1.82
C ARG A 567 -7.03 25.61 -1.94
N ASN A 568 -6.52 26.69 -1.34
CA ASN A 568 -5.10 27.03 -1.41
C ASN A 568 -4.25 26.01 -0.65
N VAL A 569 -4.66 25.62 0.56
CA VAL A 569 -4.01 24.56 1.32
C VAL A 569 -3.98 23.25 0.53
N ASP A 570 -5.13 22.79 0.00
CA ASP A 570 -5.17 21.52 -0.74
C ASP A 570 -4.30 21.58 -2.00
N THR A 571 -4.28 22.69 -2.74
CA THR A 571 -3.50 22.83 -3.99
C THR A 571 -2.00 22.81 -3.71
N HIS A 572 -1.54 23.73 -2.86
CA HIS A 572 -0.12 23.88 -2.51
C HIS A 572 0.43 22.66 -1.78
N TRP A 573 -0.36 22.02 -0.92
CA TRP A 573 0.05 20.79 -0.24
C TRP A 573 0.23 19.62 -1.21
N MET A 574 -0.61 19.51 -2.25
CA MET A 574 -0.43 18.47 -3.27
C MET A 574 0.85 18.71 -4.09
N ASP A 575 1.10 19.94 -4.51
CA ASP A 575 2.32 20.29 -5.24
C ASP A 575 3.57 20.06 -4.38
N HIS A 576 3.50 20.40 -3.09
CA HIS A 576 4.55 20.13 -2.11
C HIS A 576 4.83 18.64 -1.95
N ILE A 577 3.81 17.78 -1.88
CA ILE A 577 4.03 16.32 -1.79
C ILE A 577 4.86 15.80 -2.97
N ASP A 578 4.57 16.24 -4.19
CA ASP A 578 5.31 15.78 -5.36
C ASP A 578 6.72 16.38 -5.39
N ALA A 579 6.87 17.66 -5.07
CA ALA A 579 8.18 18.31 -4.98
C ALA A 579 9.07 17.62 -3.92
N MET A 580 8.46 17.17 -2.81
CA MET A 580 9.13 16.39 -1.76
C MET A 580 9.55 15.00 -2.23
N GLU A 581 8.77 14.34 -3.09
CA GLU A 581 9.16 13.06 -3.67
C GLU A 581 10.34 13.24 -4.65
N ASP A 582 10.36 14.33 -5.43
CA ASP A 582 11.47 14.65 -6.32
C ASP A 582 12.73 15.04 -5.56
N LEU A 583 12.62 15.83 -4.48
CA LEU A 583 13.73 16.11 -3.58
C LEU A 583 14.31 14.82 -3.01
N LYS A 584 13.46 13.89 -2.57
CA LYS A 584 13.88 12.59 -2.03
C LYS A 584 14.66 11.77 -3.06
N LYS A 585 14.29 11.80 -4.34
CA LYS A 585 15.06 11.15 -5.43
C LYS A 585 16.43 11.81 -5.62
N GLY A 586 16.47 13.14 -5.66
CA GLY A 586 17.68 13.92 -5.93
C GLY A 586 18.69 13.94 -4.77
N ILE A 587 18.24 13.80 -3.52
CA ILE A 587 19.10 13.97 -2.34
C ILE A 587 20.18 12.90 -2.21
N HIS A 588 19.97 11.71 -2.80
CA HIS A 588 20.95 10.64 -2.77
C HIS A 588 22.25 11.00 -3.49
N LEU A 589 22.20 11.87 -4.50
CA LEU A 589 23.39 12.41 -5.18
C LEU A 589 24.22 13.35 -4.29
N ARG A 590 23.69 13.85 -3.18
CA ARG A 590 24.45 14.67 -2.21
C ARG A 590 25.24 13.83 -1.20
N SER A 591 24.97 12.53 -1.11
CA SER A 591 25.73 11.60 -0.26
C SER A 591 27.22 11.53 -0.64
N TYR A 592 27.58 11.89 -1.89
CA TYR A 592 28.96 12.04 -2.36
C TYR A 592 29.78 13.09 -1.59
N ALA A 593 29.12 14.04 -0.91
CA ALA A 593 29.76 15.09 -0.12
C ALA A 593 29.95 14.75 1.37
N GLN A 594 29.90 13.47 1.76
CA GLN A 594 30.01 12.99 3.15
C GLN A 594 28.99 13.59 4.14
N ARG A 595 27.87 14.14 3.63
CA ARG A 595 26.75 14.60 4.46
C ARG A 595 25.68 13.52 4.51
N ASP A 596 25.07 13.36 5.68
CA ASP A 596 23.93 12.44 5.85
C ASP A 596 22.75 12.93 4.98
N PRO A 597 22.27 12.11 4.01
CA PRO A 597 21.22 12.51 3.08
C PRO A 597 19.88 12.77 3.77
N VAL A 598 19.60 12.14 4.92
CA VAL A 598 18.37 12.39 5.70
C VAL A 598 18.44 13.77 6.35
N VAL A 599 19.62 14.18 6.81
CA VAL A 599 19.82 15.53 7.37
C VAL A 599 19.69 16.58 6.29
N ALA A 600 20.31 16.38 5.13
CA ALA A 600 20.19 17.30 4.00
C ALA A 600 18.73 17.43 3.52
N PHE A 601 18.05 16.28 3.35
CA PHE A 601 16.62 16.25 3.02
C PHE A 601 15.79 17.01 4.03
N ARG A 602 16.05 16.82 5.34
CA ARG A 602 15.33 17.54 6.39
C ARG A 602 15.48 19.05 6.25
N VAL A 603 16.69 19.56 6.04
CA VAL A 603 16.92 21.01 5.89
C VAL A 603 16.15 21.56 4.70
N GLU A 604 16.36 20.99 3.50
CA GLU A 604 15.69 21.44 2.28
C GLU A 604 14.17 21.29 2.34
N SER A 605 13.68 20.22 2.99
CA SER A 605 12.25 20.01 3.17
C SER A 605 11.58 21.08 4.04
N TYR A 606 12.30 21.65 5.00
CA TYR A 606 11.78 22.74 5.82
C TYR A 606 11.74 24.03 5.04
N ASP A 607 12.78 24.33 4.26
CA ASP A 607 12.81 25.51 3.38
C ASP A 607 11.65 25.48 2.38
N MET A 608 11.41 24.33 1.72
CA MET A 608 10.28 24.13 0.81
C MET A 608 8.92 24.23 1.52
N PHE A 609 8.82 23.73 2.75
CA PHE A 609 7.59 23.81 3.54
C PHE A 609 7.28 25.24 3.97
N ASP A 610 8.29 26.03 4.33
CA ASP A 610 8.16 27.43 4.69
C ASP A 610 7.78 28.28 3.45
N GLU A 611 8.35 27.97 2.28
CA GLU A 611 7.95 28.56 1.00
C GLU A 611 6.49 28.24 0.66
N MET A 612 6.09 26.97 0.69
CA MET A 612 4.69 26.57 0.51
C MET A 612 3.75 27.29 1.49
N THR A 613 4.15 27.40 2.75
CA THR A 613 3.35 28.12 3.77
C THR A 613 3.25 29.61 3.48
N ARG A 614 4.30 30.24 2.92
CA ARG A 614 4.27 31.62 2.45
C ARG A 614 3.32 31.78 1.25
N GLU A 615 3.36 30.87 0.29
CA GLU A 615 2.47 30.89 -0.87
C GLU A 615 1.00 30.72 -0.48
N ILE A 616 0.68 29.78 0.42
CA ILE A 616 -0.68 29.61 0.96
C ILE A 616 -1.18 30.91 1.59
N ARG A 617 -0.35 31.59 2.39
CA ARG A 617 -0.71 32.87 3.03
C ARG A 617 -0.96 33.95 1.99
N GLU A 618 -0.05 34.10 1.03
CA GLU A 618 -0.15 35.10 -0.03
C GLU A 618 -1.40 34.89 -0.88
N ASP A 619 -1.60 33.68 -1.42
CA ASP A 619 -2.73 33.38 -2.29
C ASP A 619 -4.06 33.49 -1.56
N THR A 620 -4.10 33.13 -0.27
CA THR A 620 -5.29 33.31 0.55
C THR A 620 -5.60 34.80 0.73
N ALA A 621 -4.63 35.62 1.12
CA ALA A 621 -4.80 37.07 1.25
C ALA A 621 -5.22 37.71 -0.09
N LYS A 622 -4.55 37.35 -1.18
CA LYS A 622 -4.86 37.77 -2.56
C LYS A 622 -6.29 37.48 -2.92
N MET A 623 -6.70 36.22 -2.83
CA MET A 623 -8.02 35.77 -3.24
C MET A 623 -9.09 36.42 -2.36
N MET A 624 -8.85 36.52 -1.05
CA MET A 624 -9.75 37.20 -0.12
C MET A 624 -9.91 38.68 -0.41
N LEU A 625 -8.89 39.38 -0.92
CA LEU A 625 -8.98 40.79 -1.29
C LEU A 625 -9.56 41.02 -2.69
N THR A 626 -9.22 40.17 -3.67
CA THR A 626 -9.50 40.42 -5.09
C THR A 626 -10.75 39.73 -5.63
N LEU A 627 -11.11 38.54 -5.11
CA LEU A 627 -12.28 37.80 -5.60
C LEU A 627 -13.57 38.31 -4.94
N MET A 628 -14.65 38.37 -5.70
CA MET A 628 -15.99 38.68 -5.20
C MET A 628 -16.95 37.55 -5.61
N PRO A 629 -17.37 36.67 -4.68
CA PRO A 629 -18.35 35.63 -4.99
C PRO A 629 -19.73 36.26 -5.21
N VAL A 630 -20.41 35.89 -6.30
CA VAL A 630 -21.70 36.48 -6.69
C VAL A 630 -22.85 35.53 -6.38
N HIS A 631 -22.62 34.21 -6.46
CA HIS A 631 -23.61 33.18 -6.18
C HIS A 631 -23.13 32.21 -5.10
N LYS A 632 -24.09 31.63 -4.35
CA LYS A 632 -23.78 30.55 -3.39
C LYS A 632 -23.08 29.35 -4.02
N SER A 633 -23.30 29.10 -5.32
CA SER A 633 -22.57 28.07 -6.09
C SER A 633 -21.08 28.34 -6.23
N ASP A 634 -20.65 29.60 -6.13
CA ASP A 634 -19.26 30.02 -6.31
C ASP A 634 -18.42 29.70 -5.07
N VAL A 635 -19.08 29.50 -3.93
CA VAL A 635 -18.50 29.15 -2.63
C VAL A 635 -18.67 27.65 -2.32
N GLN A 636 -19.32 26.90 -3.21
CA GLN A 636 -19.41 25.45 -3.07
C GLN A 636 -18.05 24.80 -3.25
N ARG A 637 -17.71 23.91 -2.32
CA ARG A 637 -16.50 23.09 -2.37
C ARG A 637 -16.48 22.27 -3.67
N LYS A 638 -15.50 22.54 -4.53
CA LYS A 638 -15.14 21.67 -5.65
C LYS A 638 -13.90 20.88 -5.26
N ALA A 639 -13.91 19.57 -5.48
CA ALA A 639 -12.72 18.75 -5.26
C ALA A 639 -11.60 19.23 -6.20
N VAL A 640 -10.40 19.48 -5.65
CA VAL A 640 -9.25 19.97 -6.43
C VAL A 640 -8.69 18.86 -7.33
N ALA A 641 -8.85 17.59 -6.92
CA ALA A 641 -8.46 16.42 -7.71
C ALA A 641 -9.52 15.31 -7.63
N HIS A 642 -9.64 14.54 -8.72
CA HIS A 642 -10.42 13.30 -8.75
C HIS A 642 -9.55 12.12 -8.33
N VAL A 643 -9.93 11.44 -7.25
CA VAL A 643 -9.28 10.22 -6.78
C VAL A 643 -9.56 9.10 -7.77
N THR A 644 -8.50 8.52 -8.34
CA THR A 644 -8.59 7.41 -9.29
C THR A 644 -8.35 6.06 -8.63
N SER A 645 -7.61 6.03 -7.50
CA SER A 645 -7.39 4.82 -6.71
C SER A 645 -7.25 5.08 -5.21
N THR A 646 -7.85 4.20 -4.40
CA THR A 646 -7.73 4.18 -2.93
C THR A 646 -7.23 2.81 -2.49
N SER A 647 -6.32 2.78 -1.51
CA SER A 647 -5.64 1.56 -1.04
C SER A 647 -6.45 0.73 -0.02
N ASP A 648 -7.76 0.58 -0.24
CA ASP A 648 -8.61 -0.27 0.59
C ASP A 648 -8.91 -1.60 -0.14
N ASP A 649 -8.70 -2.72 0.56
CA ASP A 649 -9.30 -4.02 0.25
C ASP A 649 -10.82 -3.90 0.38
N LYS A 650 -11.47 -3.26 -0.60
CA LYS A 650 -12.92 -3.35 -0.72
C LYS A 650 -13.23 -4.66 -1.39
N ASN A 651 -13.59 -5.64 -0.56
CA ASN A 651 -14.57 -6.66 -0.92
C ASN A 651 -15.64 -5.99 -1.81
N GLU A 652 -15.77 -6.47 -3.04
CA GLU A 652 -16.90 -6.16 -3.90
C GLU A 652 -18.19 -6.60 -3.21
N ASN A 653 -18.76 -5.73 -2.36
CA ASN A 653 -20.18 -5.69 -1.96
C ASN A 653 -20.50 -4.63 -0.88
N VAL A 654 -19.80 -3.49 -0.83
CA VAL A 654 -20.30 -2.33 -0.08
C VAL A 654 -20.70 -1.25 -1.06
N LYS A 655 -21.97 -1.30 -1.52
CA LYS A 655 -22.62 -0.14 -2.13
C LYS A 655 -22.43 1.06 -1.20
N ALA A 656 -22.03 2.19 -1.79
CA ALA A 656 -21.84 3.45 -1.10
C ALA A 656 -22.89 3.66 -0.01
N VAL A 657 -22.45 3.76 1.25
CA VAL A 657 -23.31 4.09 2.38
C VAL A 657 -23.92 5.45 2.06
N THR A 658 -25.19 5.43 1.70
CA THR A 658 -25.97 6.66 1.52
C THR A 658 -26.04 7.31 2.89
N VAL A 659 -25.37 8.44 3.09
CA VAL A 659 -25.53 9.26 4.29
C VAL A 659 -27.00 9.72 4.30
N ARG A 660 -27.84 8.98 5.04
CA ARG A 660 -29.25 9.30 5.22
C ARG A 660 -29.35 10.48 6.18
N LYS A 661 -29.72 11.66 5.66
CA LYS A 661 -29.91 12.91 6.43
C LYS A 661 -31.16 12.92 7.33
N GLU A 662 -31.90 11.83 7.48
CA GLU A 662 -33.15 11.83 8.23
C GLU A 662 -33.15 10.85 9.40
N LYS A 663 -33.53 11.38 10.57
CA LYS A 663 -33.72 10.64 11.83
C LYS A 663 -34.87 9.63 11.64
N LYS A 664 -34.56 8.33 11.62
CA LYS A 664 -35.55 7.26 11.43
C LYS A 664 -36.56 7.28 12.58
N ILE A 665 -37.83 7.53 12.27
CA ILE A 665 -38.93 7.54 13.24
C ILE A 665 -39.12 6.11 13.76
N GLY A 666 -38.90 5.90 15.05
CA GLY A 666 -39.02 4.61 15.71
C GLY A 666 -40.48 4.13 15.75
N PRO A 667 -40.73 2.80 15.82
CA PRO A 667 -42.09 2.25 15.85
C PRO A 667 -42.98 2.80 16.98
N ASN A 668 -42.37 3.25 18.08
CA ASN A 668 -43.05 3.79 19.25
C ASN A 668 -43.10 5.33 19.29
N ASP A 669 -42.47 6.03 18.35
CA ASP A 669 -42.44 7.50 18.30
C ASP A 669 -43.79 8.06 17.86
N PRO A 670 -44.09 9.34 18.19
CA PRO A 670 -45.28 10.03 17.68
C PRO A 670 -45.31 10.02 16.15
N CYS A 671 -46.44 9.66 15.57
CA CYS A 671 -46.56 9.58 14.12
C CYS A 671 -46.51 10.99 13.50
N PRO A 672 -45.67 11.23 12.48
CA PRO A 672 -45.43 12.56 11.91
C PRO A 672 -46.64 13.15 11.17
N CYS A 673 -47.67 12.35 10.90
CA CYS A 673 -48.93 12.83 10.31
C CYS A 673 -49.82 13.63 11.28
N GLY A 674 -49.38 13.87 12.52
CA GLY A 674 -50.12 14.65 13.53
C GLY A 674 -51.27 13.89 14.19
N SER A 675 -51.42 12.58 13.93
CA SER A 675 -52.56 11.77 14.42
C SER A 675 -52.58 11.53 15.95
N GLY A 676 -51.56 11.94 16.71
CA GLY A 676 -51.44 11.65 18.14
C GLY A 676 -51.17 10.18 18.51
N LEU A 677 -51.11 9.27 17.52
CA LEU A 677 -50.84 7.84 17.71
C LEU A 677 -49.35 7.51 17.51
N LYS A 678 -48.88 6.39 18.08
CA LYS A 678 -47.55 5.83 17.81
C LYS A 678 -47.40 5.44 16.33
N TYR A 679 -46.23 5.63 15.73
CA TYR A 679 -45.96 5.37 14.32
C TYR A 679 -46.43 3.98 13.86
N LYS A 680 -46.13 2.91 14.62
CA LYS A 680 -46.57 1.53 14.32
C LYS A 680 -48.09 1.31 14.32
N LYS A 681 -48.85 2.20 14.94
CA LYS A 681 -50.32 2.16 14.98
C LYS A 681 -50.97 3.14 13.99
N CYS A 682 -50.18 3.88 13.20
CA CYS A 682 -50.67 4.81 12.20
C CYS A 682 -49.91 4.63 10.88
N CYS A 683 -49.08 5.58 10.43
CA CYS A 683 -48.40 5.50 9.12
C CYS A 683 -47.41 4.34 9.01
N GLY A 684 -46.84 3.88 10.12
CA GLY A 684 -46.01 2.68 10.18
C GLY A 684 -46.80 1.39 10.44
N SER A 685 -48.13 1.40 10.35
CA SER A 685 -48.91 0.16 10.51
C SER A 685 -48.77 -0.75 9.28
N PRO A 686 -48.71 -2.08 9.46
CA PRO A 686 -48.57 -3.03 8.36
C PRO A 686 -49.64 -2.86 7.27
N ALA A 687 -50.87 -2.52 7.68
CA ALA A 687 -51.99 -2.30 6.76
C ALA A 687 -51.80 -1.06 5.87
N LYS A 688 -51.31 0.07 6.42
CA LYS A 688 -51.04 1.27 5.62
C LYS A 688 -49.84 1.10 4.70
N LEU A 689 -48.77 0.48 5.19
CA LEU A 689 -47.56 0.21 4.40
C LEU A 689 -47.87 -0.73 3.22
N ALA A 690 -48.73 -1.74 3.42
CA ALA A 690 -49.20 -2.61 2.35
C ALA A 690 -50.05 -1.86 1.31
N ALA A 691 -50.93 -0.96 1.76
CA ALA A 691 -51.75 -0.14 0.86
C ALA A 691 -50.91 0.84 0.03
N GLU A 692 -49.90 1.49 0.63
CA GLU A 692 -48.97 2.38 -0.07
C GLU A 692 -48.10 1.62 -1.08
N ALA A 693 -47.62 0.42 -0.73
CA ALA A 693 -46.85 -0.42 -1.64
C ALA A 693 -47.67 -0.85 -2.87
N LEU A 694 -48.94 -1.23 -2.67
CA LEU A 694 -49.87 -1.55 -3.77
C LEU A 694 -50.11 -0.34 -4.68
N LYS A 695 -50.26 0.85 -4.10
CA LYS A 695 -50.48 2.09 -4.84
C LYS A 695 -49.24 2.49 -5.66
N ALA A 696 -48.05 2.34 -5.09
CA ALA A 696 -46.78 2.58 -5.78
C ALA A 696 -46.56 1.58 -6.94
N GLU A 697 -46.95 0.31 -6.77
CA GLU A 697 -46.93 -0.66 -7.87
C GLU A 697 -47.88 -0.29 -9.00
N GLU A 698 -49.08 0.23 -8.69
CA GLU A 698 -50.04 0.69 -9.70
C GLU A 698 -49.52 1.92 -10.45
N GLU A 699 -48.95 2.90 -9.75
CA GLU A 699 -48.35 4.10 -10.35
C GLU A 699 -47.17 3.73 -11.27
N HIS A 700 -46.28 2.85 -10.82
CA HIS A 700 -45.17 2.36 -11.62
C HIS A 700 -45.63 1.53 -12.85
N LYS A 701 -46.73 0.78 -12.74
CA LYS A 701 -47.36 0.10 -13.90
C LYS A 701 -47.96 1.10 -14.89
N GLN A 702 -48.54 2.21 -14.43
CA GLN A 702 -49.05 3.26 -15.31
C GLN A 702 -47.92 4.03 -16.01
N GLU A 703 -46.82 4.28 -15.32
CA GLU A 703 -45.66 4.96 -15.86
C GLU A 703 -44.95 4.11 -16.94
N LYS A 704 -44.82 2.80 -16.71
CA LYS A 704 -44.35 1.85 -17.74
C LYS A 704 -45.27 1.77 -18.97
N LYS A 705 -46.57 2.03 -18.83
CA LYS A 705 -47.50 2.13 -19.98
C LYS A 705 -47.31 3.43 -20.77
N ARG A 706 -46.89 4.52 -20.13
CA ARG A 706 -46.60 5.81 -20.81
C ARG A 706 -45.31 5.78 -21.64
N ILE A 707 -44.35 4.92 -21.29
CA ILE A 707 -43.00 4.86 -21.89
C ILE A 707 -42.91 3.87 -23.07
N ARG A 708 -43.99 3.18 -23.46
CA ARG A 708 -43.95 2.34 -24.69
C ARG A 708 -44.01 3.23 -25.95
N PRO A 709 -42.99 3.19 -26.83
CA PRO A 709 -43.05 3.91 -28.10
C PRO A 709 -44.19 3.34 -28.95
N LYS A 710 -45.02 4.23 -29.54
CA LYS A 710 -45.94 3.84 -30.61
C LYS A 710 -45.10 3.29 -31.76
N LYS A 711 -45.53 2.15 -32.30
CA LYS A 711 -44.93 1.39 -33.40
C LYS A 711 -44.47 2.27 -34.56
#